data_AF-A0A932LCP5-F1
#
_entry.id   AF-A0A932LCP5-F1
#
_cell.length_a   1.000
_cell.length_b   1.000
_cell.length_c   1.000
_cell.angle_alpha   90.00
_cell.angle_beta   90.00
_cell.angle_gamma   90.00
#
_symmetry.space_group_name_H-M   'P 1'
#
loop_
_entity.id
_entity.type
_entity.pdbx_description
1 polymer ?
#
loop_
_entity_poly.entity_id
_entity_poly.type
_entity_poly.pdbx_seq_one_letter_code
_entity_poly.pdbx_strand_id
1 'polypeptide(L)'
;MPRYGILPALWMLAAAAGLLSAAEPVEPDSLRRALDQVTRLQPQRPEDCTAERTSELRAAAQQTEQAASELLDASRAASLEQLLSNLQRLLVAHRVAEDVLDRTLDLRRGFSPHAGDEAGRELVRQFLRETSHLIDLSGRLRYLLFDALSVGWDRAHSDGPASQSFLALLAEHRSGIGAIVVSSALLPARPPAATSPPPETLLQVLRLIGDTGQNELVPEIAEFLRAGKPSPALAIEAAEIIRRVGLPQDPRPGQEADVALPPITAKGLHAILAALPESQLTSDLAARRAALLDWLSLRMKVGLDERSYPLGRFDVQPGDFLLMRNPSPYNLFTDLSPGLFTHVGVVTLEEGSDGIRRMVLVDLPEAGRRMLATNVDAFMPRTLHYVFLRHPVPAAARRMGQIAAGIIGNETEFDLNFRTDRVLALRGQPLAGRKIHTYCAGLLLLCAQETGLPRSEFFPISETTAGGHTAANLKLLGLSFGQDFVSPTGALFSPRLEIVGRREPMYDPGRQIEETVFDYFATSMADGVLLPTPDSFQSLRLKVAEASKLNPLLAGALAKAAGLNAEVDLVAAARAAAVIETLDEVAYAASGNFVDARDAIRAGPLAQLKNRGYEAEEIARFGELRQRHADLHQRWEQRQISPRELRQELVEHYIRKGRTGIDQRFFGISPK
;
A
#
# COMPACT_ATOMS: atom_id res chain seq x y z
N MET A 1 22.21 -38.37 61.62
CA MET A 1 23.36 -37.76 62.34
C MET A 1 23.96 -36.64 61.49
N PRO A 2 24.56 -35.61 62.08
CA PRO A 2 24.03 -34.25 62.03
C PRO A 2 24.91 -33.20 61.30
N ARG A 3 24.30 -32.01 61.22
CA ARG A 3 24.72 -30.62 60.94
C ARG A 3 26.18 -30.18 61.13
N TYR A 4 26.42 -29.03 60.46
CA TYR A 4 27.31 -27.86 60.74
C TYR A 4 28.46 -27.71 59.73
N GLY A 5 28.69 -26.57 59.07
CA GLY A 5 28.04 -25.26 59.09
C GLY A 5 28.88 -24.19 58.37
N ILE A 6 28.23 -23.04 58.14
CA ILE A 6 28.80 -21.67 58.08
C ILE A 6 29.45 -21.20 56.75
N LEU A 7 28.70 -20.37 56.03
CA LEU A 7 29.10 -19.38 55.02
C LEU A 7 29.84 -18.19 55.68
N PRO A 8 30.61 -17.38 54.93
CA PRO A 8 30.06 -16.06 54.58
C PRO A 8 30.43 -15.54 53.18
N ALA A 9 29.38 -15.01 52.52
CA ALA A 9 29.35 -13.66 51.95
C ALA A 9 30.65 -13.11 51.32
N LEU A 10 30.82 -13.30 50.01
CA LEU A 10 31.60 -12.37 49.17
C LEU A 10 31.27 -12.41 47.66
N TRP A 11 30.28 -13.19 47.23
CA TRP A 11 29.94 -13.34 45.81
C TRP A 11 28.52 -12.87 45.43
N MET A 12 27.82 -12.15 46.32
CA MET A 12 26.48 -11.60 46.05
C MET A 12 26.42 -10.09 45.85
N LEU A 13 27.56 -9.40 45.75
CA LEU A 13 27.63 -7.96 45.43
C LEU A 13 28.19 -7.65 44.03
N ALA A 14 28.62 -8.66 43.27
CA ALA A 14 29.08 -8.49 41.88
C ALA A 14 28.01 -8.88 40.83
N ALA A 15 26.89 -9.49 41.23
CA ALA A 15 25.80 -9.89 40.33
C ALA A 15 24.63 -8.88 40.30
N ALA A 16 24.68 -7.82 41.11
CA ALA A 16 23.67 -6.75 41.14
C ALA A 16 24.14 -5.45 40.43
N ALA A 17 25.35 -5.43 39.87
CA ALA A 17 25.92 -4.29 39.14
C ALA A 17 26.03 -4.52 37.62
N GLY A 18 25.48 -5.64 37.10
CA GLY A 18 25.38 -5.92 35.66
C GLY A 18 23.98 -5.66 35.07
N LEU A 19 23.14 -4.93 35.81
CA LEU A 19 21.76 -4.63 35.45
C LEU A 19 21.64 -3.11 35.27
N LEU A 20 21.11 -2.70 34.12
CA LEU A 20 21.25 -1.38 33.49
C LEU A 20 22.54 -1.27 32.67
N SER A 21 22.56 -1.93 31.50
CA SER A 21 23.11 -1.23 30.33
C SER A 21 22.24 0.02 30.20
N ALA A 22 22.72 1.13 30.75
CA ALA A 22 22.12 2.42 30.47
C ALA A 22 22.23 2.58 28.96
N ALA A 23 21.09 2.52 28.26
CA ALA A 23 21.05 2.99 26.90
C ALA A 23 21.76 4.34 26.90
N GLU A 24 22.79 4.50 26.05
CA GLU A 24 23.46 5.79 25.92
C GLU A 24 22.37 6.85 25.79
N PRO A 25 22.47 7.97 26.54
CA PRO A 25 21.46 8.99 26.47
C PRO A 25 21.31 9.39 25.00
N VAL A 26 20.11 9.15 24.44
CA VAL A 26 19.79 9.54 23.06
C VAL A 26 20.16 11.01 22.94
N GLU A 27 21.19 11.31 22.13
CA GLU A 27 21.59 12.71 21.94
C GLU A 27 20.33 13.46 21.49
N PRO A 28 19.89 14.52 22.20
CA PRO A 28 18.59 15.15 21.95
C PRO A 28 18.34 15.60 20.50
N ASP A 29 19.40 15.68 19.68
CA ASP A 29 19.40 16.10 18.29
C ASP A 29 19.82 15.00 17.28
N SER A 30 19.89 13.72 17.67
CA SER A 30 20.27 12.61 16.76
C SER A 30 19.32 12.50 15.55
N LEU A 31 18.01 12.47 15.81
CA LEU A 31 16.97 12.41 14.77
C LEU A 31 17.05 13.61 13.82
N ARG A 32 17.23 14.81 14.36
CA ARG A 32 17.33 16.05 13.58
C ARG A 32 18.54 16.02 12.66
N ARG A 33 19.73 15.67 13.18
CA ARG A 33 20.95 15.60 12.37
C ARG A 33 20.85 14.56 11.25
N ALA A 34 20.28 13.38 11.53
CA ALA A 34 20.08 12.34 10.52
C ALA A 34 19.11 12.81 9.42
N LEU A 35 18.02 13.47 9.80
CA LEU A 35 17.05 14.04 8.86
C LEU A 35 17.61 15.21 8.03
N ASP A 36 18.45 16.06 8.65
CA ASP A 36 19.16 17.13 7.94
C ASP A 36 20.13 16.55 6.90
N GLN A 37 20.70 15.36 7.14
CA GLN A 37 21.48 14.65 6.14
C GLN A 37 20.62 14.16 4.97
N VAL A 38 19.45 13.55 5.23
CA VAL A 38 18.49 13.17 4.18
C VAL A 38 18.10 14.38 3.33
N THR A 39 17.81 15.52 3.97
CA THR A 39 17.43 16.76 3.28
C THR A 39 18.57 17.31 2.41
N ARG A 40 19.82 17.28 2.91
CA ARG A 40 21.00 17.71 2.12
C ARG A 40 21.27 16.80 0.93
N LEU A 41 21.00 15.50 1.08
CA LEU A 41 21.19 14.51 0.03
C LEU A 41 20.03 14.45 -0.96
N GLN A 42 18.92 15.15 -0.74
CA GLN A 42 17.85 15.27 -1.74
C GLN A 42 18.44 15.79 -3.07
N PRO A 43 18.29 15.07 -4.19
CA PRO A 43 18.69 15.57 -5.51
C PRO A 43 17.92 16.86 -5.83
N GLN A 44 18.54 17.78 -6.57
CA GLN A 44 17.90 19.01 -7.06
C GLN A 44 17.74 19.02 -8.58
N ARG A 45 18.45 18.14 -9.28
CA ARG A 45 18.42 17.95 -10.73
C ARG A 45 18.73 16.49 -11.08
N PRO A 46 18.36 16.00 -12.28
CA PRO A 46 18.58 14.61 -12.68
C PRO A 46 20.03 14.12 -12.53
N GLU A 47 21.01 14.99 -12.78
CA GLU A 47 22.43 14.65 -12.73
C GLU A 47 22.96 14.42 -11.31
N ASP A 48 22.21 14.82 -10.28
CA ASP A 48 22.60 14.58 -8.90
C ASP A 48 22.33 13.12 -8.48
N CYS A 49 21.48 12.38 -9.20
CA CYS A 49 21.12 10.99 -8.92
C CYS A 49 22.25 10.04 -9.33
N THR A 50 23.29 9.94 -8.50
CA THR A 50 24.46 9.08 -8.72
C THR A 50 24.46 7.89 -7.76
N ALA A 51 25.19 6.82 -8.12
CA ALA A 51 25.29 5.63 -7.26
C ALA A 51 25.83 5.93 -5.84
N GLU A 52 26.80 6.85 -5.75
CA GLU A 52 27.38 7.30 -4.48
C GLU A 52 26.31 8.00 -3.63
N ARG A 53 25.61 8.99 -4.21
CA ARG A 53 24.57 9.75 -3.52
C ARG A 53 23.39 8.87 -3.10
N THR A 54 22.96 7.94 -3.95
CA THR A 54 21.94 6.94 -3.59
C THR A 54 22.36 6.12 -2.38
N SER A 55 23.62 5.67 -2.32
CA SER A 55 24.14 4.91 -1.19
C SER A 55 24.19 5.75 0.09
N GLU A 56 24.63 7.00 0.00
CA GLU A 56 24.63 7.94 1.14
C GLU A 56 23.21 8.24 1.63
N LEU A 57 22.27 8.46 0.71
CA LEU A 57 20.87 8.74 1.03
C LEU A 57 20.23 7.55 1.74
N ARG A 58 20.50 6.33 1.26
CA ARG A 58 20.05 5.09 1.91
C ARG A 58 20.59 4.99 3.34
N ALA A 59 21.88 5.27 3.55
CA ALA A 59 22.47 5.23 4.88
C ALA A 59 21.86 6.30 5.81
N ALA A 60 21.64 7.52 5.30
CA ALA A 60 20.99 8.59 6.05
C ALA A 60 19.52 8.26 6.42
N ALA A 61 18.79 7.62 5.50
CA ALA A 61 17.44 7.14 5.75
C ALA A 61 17.41 6.07 6.86
N GLN A 62 18.33 5.10 6.82
CA GLN A 62 18.45 4.08 7.87
C GLN A 62 18.80 4.68 9.24
N GLN A 63 19.70 5.66 9.28
CA GLN A 63 20.04 6.39 10.51
C GLN A 63 18.85 7.19 11.04
N THR A 64 18.04 7.77 10.16
CA THR A 64 16.82 8.51 10.54
C THR A 64 15.77 7.57 11.15
N GLU A 65 15.52 6.41 10.54
CA GLU A 65 14.63 5.38 11.13
C GLU A 65 15.13 4.92 12.50
N GLN A 66 16.45 4.67 12.63
CA GLN A 66 17.06 4.23 13.88
C GLN A 66 16.87 5.29 14.99
N ALA A 67 17.24 6.54 14.73
CA ALA A 67 17.10 7.63 15.69
C ALA A 67 15.63 7.88 16.08
N ALA A 68 14.69 7.72 15.15
CA ALA A 68 13.25 7.81 15.44
C ALA A 68 12.79 6.68 16.37
N SER A 69 13.30 5.46 16.18
CA SER A 69 13.01 4.31 17.06
C SER A 69 13.57 4.50 18.46
N GLU A 70 14.80 4.99 18.58
CA GLU A 70 15.42 5.29 19.88
C GLU A 70 14.63 6.37 20.64
N LEU A 71 14.17 7.40 19.93
CA LEU A 71 13.33 8.44 20.50
C LEU A 71 11.97 7.89 20.99
N LEU A 72 11.36 6.95 20.24
CA LEU A 72 10.16 6.24 20.67
C LEU A 72 10.42 5.43 21.96
N ASP A 73 11.51 4.67 22.02
CA ASP A 73 11.83 3.87 23.19
C ASP A 73 12.08 4.74 24.43
N ALA A 74 12.79 5.86 24.27
CA ALA A 74 12.94 6.87 25.33
C ALA A 74 11.58 7.44 25.79
N SER A 75 10.62 7.60 24.87
CA SER A 75 9.29 8.13 25.16
C SER A 75 8.44 7.21 26.06
N ARG A 76 8.71 5.90 26.06
CA ARG A 76 7.96 4.92 26.89
C ARG A 76 8.16 5.15 28.39
N ALA A 77 9.32 5.65 28.80
CA ALA A 77 9.64 5.94 30.20
C ALA A 77 9.58 7.44 30.56
N ALA A 78 9.38 8.31 29.57
CA ALA A 78 9.41 9.76 29.73
C ALA A 78 8.21 10.29 30.54
N SER A 79 8.31 11.52 31.09
CA SER A 79 7.14 12.24 31.61
C SER A 79 6.14 12.53 30.47
N LEU A 80 4.90 12.91 30.80
CA LEU A 80 3.91 13.25 29.77
C LEU A 80 4.34 14.45 28.91
N GLU A 81 4.94 15.47 29.51
CA GLU A 81 5.46 16.65 28.80
C GLU A 81 6.58 16.25 27.81
N GLN A 82 7.51 15.41 28.27
CA GLN A 82 8.59 14.90 27.43
C GLN A 82 8.07 13.96 26.33
N LEU A 83 7.05 13.14 26.62
CA LEU A 83 6.37 12.32 25.62
C LEU A 83 5.76 13.19 24.52
N LEU A 84 4.99 14.23 24.87
CA LEU A 84 4.41 15.15 23.88
C LEU A 84 5.49 15.86 23.04
N SER A 85 6.59 16.30 23.67
CA SER A 85 7.73 16.89 22.96
C SER A 85 8.40 15.91 21.98
N ASN A 86 8.55 14.65 22.38
CA ASN A 86 9.12 13.61 21.51
C ASN A 86 8.19 13.27 20.35
N LEU A 87 6.88 13.21 20.60
CA LEU A 87 5.87 13.02 19.55
C LEU A 87 5.90 14.17 18.54
N GLN A 88 6.03 15.41 19.01
CA GLN A 88 6.19 16.57 18.13
C GLN A 88 7.41 16.41 17.20
N ARG A 89 8.55 15.98 17.74
CA ARG A 89 9.77 15.74 16.95
C ARG A 89 9.58 14.64 15.89
N LEU A 90 8.89 13.56 16.24
CA LEU A 90 8.57 12.48 15.29
C LEU A 90 7.61 12.96 14.19
N LEU A 91 6.59 13.75 14.54
CA LEU A 91 5.64 14.33 13.59
C LEU A 91 6.34 15.26 12.59
N VAL A 92 7.25 16.12 13.10
CA VAL A 92 8.10 16.98 12.25
C VAL A 92 8.99 16.13 11.35
N ALA A 93 9.63 15.09 11.87
CA ALA A 93 10.53 14.24 11.08
C ALA A 93 9.80 13.54 9.92
N HIS A 94 8.61 12.99 10.18
CA HIS A 94 7.78 12.40 9.12
C HIS A 94 7.37 13.44 8.07
N ARG A 95 6.97 14.65 8.50
CA ARG A 95 6.59 15.71 7.56
C ARG A 95 7.74 16.10 6.63
N VAL A 96 8.94 16.28 7.18
CA VAL A 96 10.13 16.61 6.39
C VAL A 96 10.48 15.49 5.41
N ALA A 97 10.37 14.22 5.83
CA ALA A 97 10.59 13.08 4.93
C ALA A 97 9.58 13.05 3.76
N GLU A 98 8.30 13.32 4.02
CA GLU A 98 7.28 13.47 2.98
C GLU A 98 7.57 14.65 2.04
N ASP A 99 7.96 15.81 2.57
CA ASP A 99 8.30 16.98 1.75
C ASP A 99 9.55 16.71 0.87
N VAL A 100 10.53 15.95 1.37
CA VAL A 100 11.71 15.50 0.60
C VAL A 100 11.29 14.52 -0.50
N LEU A 101 10.40 13.58 -0.20
CA LEU A 101 9.86 12.64 -1.18
C LEU A 101 9.09 13.37 -2.29
N ASP A 102 8.21 14.30 -1.95
CA ASP A 102 7.44 15.07 -2.94
C ASP A 102 8.34 15.88 -3.88
N ARG A 103 9.35 16.57 -3.34
CA ARG A 103 10.33 17.30 -4.17
C ARG A 103 11.15 16.37 -5.06
N THR A 104 11.51 15.19 -4.56
CA THR A 104 12.22 14.18 -5.36
C THR A 104 11.33 13.68 -6.49
N LEU A 105 10.08 13.30 -6.21
CA LEU A 105 9.10 12.89 -7.23
C LEU A 105 8.89 13.98 -8.29
N ASP A 106 8.99 15.26 -7.96
CA ASP A 106 8.89 16.34 -8.94
C ASP A 106 10.04 16.40 -9.95
N LEU A 107 11.22 15.88 -9.61
CA LEU A 107 12.35 15.77 -10.55
C LEU A 107 12.09 14.79 -11.70
N ARG A 108 11.13 13.87 -11.57
CA ARG A 108 10.81 12.84 -12.57
C ARG A 108 10.66 13.40 -13.99
N ARG A 109 10.14 14.64 -14.11
CA ARG A 109 9.87 15.32 -15.39
C ARG A 109 11.16 15.66 -16.15
N GLY A 110 12.27 15.78 -15.44
CA GLY A 110 13.58 16.15 -15.99
C GLY A 110 14.36 15.01 -16.62
N PHE A 111 13.96 13.75 -16.47
CA PHE A 111 14.79 12.60 -16.90
C PHE A 111 14.62 12.20 -18.36
N SER A 112 13.50 12.54 -19.01
CA SER A 112 13.23 12.17 -20.40
C SER A 112 14.37 12.54 -21.38
N PRO A 113 14.99 13.74 -21.30
CA PRO A 113 16.10 14.11 -22.17
C PRO A 113 17.38 13.28 -21.98
N HIS A 114 17.56 12.66 -20.80
CA HIS A 114 18.77 11.91 -20.46
C HIS A 114 18.68 10.43 -20.87
N ALA A 115 17.48 9.84 -20.96
CA ALA A 115 17.29 8.40 -21.12
C ALA A 115 17.68 7.82 -22.51
N GLY A 116 18.37 8.58 -23.35
CA GLY A 116 18.78 8.17 -24.70
C GLY A 116 20.02 7.25 -24.76
N ASP A 117 20.85 7.23 -23.71
CA ASP A 117 22.04 6.39 -23.61
C ASP A 117 22.16 5.69 -22.24
N GLU A 118 23.18 4.83 -22.06
CA GLU A 118 23.34 4.07 -20.83
C GLU A 118 23.66 4.94 -19.61
N ALA A 119 24.38 6.05 -19.80
CA ALA A 119 24.72 6.96 -18.70
C ALA A 119 23.47 7.63 -18.14
N GLY A 120 22.58 8.12 -19.02
CA GLY A 120 21.33 8.70 -18.58
C GLY A 120 20.30 7.64 -18.12
N ARG A 121 20.33 6.41 -18.66
CA ARG A 121 19.56 5.29 -18.07
C ARG A 121 20.01 5.00 -16.64
N GLU A 122 21.30 5.06 -16.35
CA GLU A 122 21.77 4.87 -14.97
C GLU A 122 21.26 5.98 -14.05
N LEU A 123 21.23 7.25 -14.49
CA LEU A 123 20.61 8.34 -13.71
C LEU A 123 19.14 8.03 -13.38
N VAL A 124 18.38 7.51 -14.34
CA VAL A 124 16.98 7.08 -14.13
C VAL A 124 16.90 5.97 -13.09
N ARG A 125 17.75 4.94 -13.17
CA ARG A 125 17.77 3.83 -12.19
C ARG A 125 18.13 4.34 -10.79
N GLN A 126 19.07 5.27 -10.67
CA GLN A 126 19.44 5.88 -9.39
C GLN A 126 18.28 6.71 -8.82
N PHE A 127 17.62 7.51 -9.63
CA PHE A 127 16.41 8.23 -9.22
C PHE A 127 15.32 7.30 -8.67
N LEU A 128 15.08 6.16 -9.33
CA LEU A 128 14.11 5.17 -8.87
C LEU A 128 14.51 4.56 -7.51
N ARG A 129 15.80 4.25 -7.31
CA ARG A 129 16.34 3.75 -6.03
C ARG A 129 16.22 4.80 -4.92
N GLU A 130 16.64 6.03 -5.17
CA GLU A 130 16.52 7.16 -4.22
C GLU A 130 15.06 7.38 -3.81
N THR A 131 14.15 7.42 -4.79
CA THR A 131 12.71 7.57 -4.55
C THR A 131 12.15 6.40 -3.74
N SER A 132 12.55 5.15 -4.06
CA SER A 132 12.15 3.98 -3.27
C SER A 132 12.62 4.08 -1.81
N HIS A 133 13.87 4.49 -1.58
CA HIS A 133 14.41 4.67 -0.23
C HIS A 133 13.64 5.75 0.56
N LEU A 134 13.21 6.83 -0.09
CA LEU A 134 12.40 7.87 0.54
C LEU A 134 10.96 7.41 0.82
N ILE A 135 10.34 6.64 -0.08
CA ILE A 135 9.05 5.99 0.17
C ILE A 135 9.14 5.06 1.39
N ASP A 136 10.20 4.24 1.46
CA ASP A 136 10.42 3.31 2.56
C ASP A 136 10.65 4.05 3.89
N LEU A 137 11.48 5.10 3.89
CA LEU A 137 11.72 5.94 5.05
C LEU A 137 10.43 6.55 5.57
N SER A 138 9.66 7.18 4.68
CA SER A 138 8.38 7.80 5.06
C SER A 138 7.41 6.79 5.65
N GLY A 139 7.22 5.64 4.98
CA GLY A 139 6.34 4.58 5.48
C GLY A 139 6.78 4.04 6.84
N ARG A 140 8.08 3.88 7.08
CA ARG A 140 8.64 3.42 8.37
C ARG A 140 8.48 4.46 9.46
N LEU A 141 8.67 5.75 9.17
CA LEU A 141 8.40 6.83 10.12
C LEU A 141 6.91 6.90 10.46
N ARG A 142 6.02 6.73 9.48
CA ARG A 142 4.57 6.65 9.71
C ARG A 142 4.18 5.46 10.59
N TYR A 143 4.79 4.30 10.36
CA TYR A 143 4.62 3.11 11.20
C TYR A 143 5.09 3.36 12.64
N LEU A 144 6.28 3.93 12.84
CA LEU A 144 6.78 4.28 14.17
C LEU A 144 5.91 5.34 14.86
N LEU A 145 5.40 6.31 14.11
CA LEU A 145 4.45 7.30 14.61
C LEU A 145 3.14 6.67 15.09
N PHE A 146 2.60 5.69 14.37
CA PHE A 146 1.42 4.96 14.81
C PHE A 146 1.64 4.34 16.20
N ASP A 147 2.76 3.64 16.40
CA ASP A 147 3.12 3.05 17.69
C ASP A 147 3.30 4.13 18.77
N ALA A 148 4.03 5.20 18.44
CA ALA A 148 4.34 6.29 19.36
C ALA A 148 3.07 7.02 19.83
N LEU A 149 2.17 7.33 18.89
CA LEU A 149 0.92 8.02 19.15
C LEU A 149 -0.05 7.12 19.90
N SER A 150 -0.07 5.81 19.65
CA SER A 150 -0.89 4.87 20.42
C SER A 150 -0.48 4.86 21.88
N VAL A 151 0.83 4.73 22.17
CA VAL A 151 1.36 4.83 23.54
C VAL A 151 1.09 6.22 24.15
N GLY A 152 1.24 7.27 23.34
CA GLY A 152 0.94 8.64 23.74
C GLY A 152 -0.50 8.83 24.18
N TRP A 153 -1.43 8.31 23.38
CA TRP A 153 -2.85 8.39 23.63
C TRP A 153 -3.26 7.58 24.86
N ASP A 154 -2.78 6.33 25.02
CA ASP A 154 -3.05 5.49 26.20
C ASP A 154 -2.68 6.20 27.52
N ARG A 155 -1.62 7.00 27.50
CA ARG A 155 -1.17 7.77 28.66
C ARG A 155 -1.94 9.08 28.83
N ALA A 156 -2.30 9.76 27.75
CA ALA A 156 -2.96 11.06 27.78
C ALA A 156 -4.47 10.98 27.98
N HIS A 157 -5.14 9.92 27.52
CA HIS A 157 -6.61 9.89 27.43
C HIS A 157 -7.33 9.96 28.78
N SER A 158 -6.65 9.59 29.87
CA SER A 158 -7.23 9.53 31.21
C SER A 158 -7.20 10.88 31.94
N ASP A 159 -6.48 11.85 31.39
CA ASP A 159 -6.30 13.19 31.97
C ASP A 159 -6.80 14.24 30.98
N GLY A 160 -7.80 15.03 31.37
CA GLY A 160 -8.50 15.97 30.48
C GLY A 160 -7.56 16.98 29.80
N PRO A 161 -6.79 17.77 30.55
CA PRO A 161 -5.75 18.65 30.00
C PRO A 161 -4.72 17.95 29.11
N ALA A 162 -4.29 16.74 29.47
CA ALA A 162 -3.34 15.96 28.67
C ALA A 162 -3.93 15.55 27.32
N SER A 163 -5.15 15.02 27.34
CA SER A 163 -5.90 14.63 26.15
C SER A 163 -6.09 15.81 25.20
N GLN A 164 -6.46 16.98 25.73
CA GLN A 164 -6.61 18.20 24.93
C GLN A 164 -5.28 18.66 24.33
N SER A 165 -4.19 18.61 25.09
CA SER A 165 -2.85 18.96 24.59
C SER A 165 -2.39 18.00 23.48
N PHE A 166 -2.68 16.71 23.64
CA PHE A 166 -2.40 15.70 22.64
C PHE A 166 -3.18 15.94 21.34
N LEU A 167 -4.49 16.20 21.42
CA LEU A 167 -5.31 16.51 20.24
C LEU A 167 -4.91 17.81 19.56
N ALA A 168 -4.55 18.84 20.33
CA ALA A 168 -4.02 20.09 19.81
C ALA A 168 -2.72 19.88 19.01
N LEU A 169 -1.80 19.06 19.54
CA LEU A 169 -0.57 18.66 18.84
C LEU A 169 -0.88 17.96 17.50
N LEU A 170 -1.83 17.03 17.49
CA LEU A 170 -2.23 16.34 16.26
C LEU A 170 -2.83 17.29 15.22
N ALA A 171 -3.67 18.24 15.67
CA ALA A 171 -4.30 19.23 14.81
C ALA A 171 -3.28 20.23 14.24
N GLU A 172 -2.36 20.72 15.06
CA GLU A 172 -1.28 21.63 14.65
C GLU A 172 -0.45 21.01 13.53
N HIS A 173 -0.08 19.74 13.66
CA HIS A 173 0.72 19.02 12.68
C HIS A 173 -0.10 18.33 11.57
N ARG A 174 -1.43 18.48 11.58
CA ARG A 174 -2.35 17.82 10.63
C ARG A 174 -2.04 16.32 10.47
N SER A 175 -1.85 15.64 11.59
CA SER A 175 -1.41 14.25 11.61
C SER A 175 -2.51 13.28 11.19
N GLY A 176 -2.43 12.75 9.97
CA GLY A 176 -3.37 11.74 9.47
C GLY A 176 -3.29 10.44 10.27
N ILE A 177 -2.07 9.97 10.55
CA ILE A 177 -1.86 8.78 11.39
C ILE A 177 -2.33 8.99 12.84
N GLY A 178 -2.23 10.21 13.35
CA GLY A 178 -2.80 10.59 14.63
C GLY A 178 -4.33 10.53 14.63
N ALA A 179 -4.97 10.99 13.54
CA ALA A 179 -6.41 10.88 13.38
C ALA A 179 -6.87 9.42 13.50
N ILE A 180 -6.16 8.49 12.84
CA ILE A 180 -6.43 7.04 12.89
C ILE A 180 -6.35 6.51 14.33
N VAL A 181 -5.27 6.81 15.04
CA VAL A 181 -5.07 6.34 16.43
C VAL A 181 -6.20 6.82 17.34
N VAL A 182 -6.51 8.11 17.32
CA VAL A 182 -7.53 8.65 18.24
C VAL A 182 -8.94 8.27 17.83
N SER A 183 -9.23 8.10 16.53
CA SER A 183 -10.55 7.66 16.06
C SER A 183 -10.86 6.23 16.47
N SER A 184 -9.90 5.31 16.38
CA SER A 184 -10.11 3.92 16.79
C SER A 184 -10.45 3.79 18.28
N ALA A 185 -9.97 4.72 19.11
CA ALA A 185 -10.27 4.76 20.54
C ALA A 185 -11.57 5.51 20.87
N LEU A 186 -11.89 6.59 20.15
CA LEU A 186 -12.95 7.53 20.53
C LEU A 186 -14.26 7.42 19.74
N LEU A 187 -14.22 6.89 18.50
CA LEU A 187 -15.40 6.70 17.66
C LEU A 187 -16.06 5.29 17.69
N PRO A 188 -15.61 4.25 18.43
CA PRO A 188 -16.21 2.93 18.31
C PRO A 188 -17.66 2.85 18.82
N ALA A 189 -18.42 1.91 18.22
CA ALA A 189 -19.87 1.69 18.38
C ALA A 189 -20.38 1.47 19.83
N ARG A 190 -19.51 1.04 20.74
CA ARG A 190 -19.81 0.85 22.17
C ARG A 190 -18.59 1.29 22.97
N PRO A 191 -18.51 2.56 23.41
CA PRO A 191 -17.58 2.88 24.48
C PRO A 191 -17.93 1.99 25.69
N PRO A 192 -16.96 1.41 26.41
CA PRO A 192 -17.25 0.74 27.66
C PRO A 192 -18.08 1.69 28.55
N ALA A 193 -19.15 1.17 29.14
CA ALA A 193 -20.29 1.92 29.68
C ALA A 193 -19.98 2.99 30.76
N ALA A 194 -18.70 3.18 31.14
CA ALA A 194 -18.26 4.09 32.16
C ALA A 194 -17.72 5.45 31.65
N THR A 195 -17.39 5.62 30.36
CA THR A 195 -16.75 6.86 29.87
C THR A 195 -17.05 7.14 28.39
N SER A 196 -18.18 7.79 28.09
CA SER A 196 -18.35 8.40 26.77
C SER A 196 -17.51 9.68 26.69
N PRO A 197 -16.69 9.88 25.64
CA PRO A 197 -15.87 11.07 25.52
C PRO A 197 -16.74 12.33 25.39
N PRO A 198 -16.25 13.49 25.87
CA PRO A 198 -16.99 14.74 25.75
C PRO A 198 -17.30 15.13 24.29
N PRO A 199 -18.45 15.74 23.99
CA PRO A 199 -18.83 16.12 22.62
C PRO A 199 -17.81 17.00 21.90
N GLU A 200 -17.14 17.91 22.61
CA GLU A 200 -16.09 18.78 22.07
C GLU A 200 -14.86 17.99 21.61
N THR A 201 -14.50 16.93 22.33
CA THR A 201 -13.40 16.01 21.97
C THR A 201 -13.75 15.25 20.70
N LEU A 202 -14.98 14.71 20.62
CA LEU A 202 -15.48 14.05 19.41
C LEU A 202 -15.48 14.99 18.20
N LEU A 203 -15.90 16.24 18.40
CA LEU A 203 -15.89 17.26 17.35
C LEU A 203 -14.46 17.57 16.86
N GLN A 204 -13.50 17.69 17.77
CA GLN A 204 -12.09 17.88 17.41
C GLN A 204 -11.55 16.71 16.59
N VAL A 205 -11.87 15.47 16.96
CA VAL A 205 -11.46 14.27 16.21
C VAL A 205 -12.09 14.26 14.81
N LEU A 206 -13.40 14.50 14.69
CA LEU A 206 -14.08 14.57 13.39
C LEU A 206 -13.46 15.64 12.47
N ARG A 207 -13.15 16.81 13.03
CA ARG A 207 -12.47 17.89 12.29
C ARG A 207 -11.06 17.49 11.87
N LEU A 208 -10.29 16.89 12.77
CA LEU A 208 -8.97 16.36 12.46
C LEU A 208 -9.04 15.37 11.28
N ILE A 209 -10.00 14.44 11.29
CA ILE A 209 -10.19 13.47 10.19
C ILE A 209 -10.40 14.19 8.86
N GLY A 210 -11.31 15.17 8.81
CA GLY A 210 -11.58 15.85 7.55
C GLY A 210 -10.49 16.85 7.13
N ASP A 211 -9.79 17.49 8.06
CA ASP A 211 -8.68 18.40 7.75
C ASP A 211 -7.45 17.62 7.26
N THR A 212 -7.32 16.38 7.71
CA THR A 212 -6.31 15.45 7.25
C THR A 212 -6.74 14.58 6.07
N GLY A 213 -7.99 14.69 5.64
CA GLY A 213 -8.54 13.96 4.50
C GLY A 213 -8.41 12.44 4.62
N GLN A 214 -8.50 11.87 5.83
CA GLN A 214 -8.37 10.42 6.03
C GLN A 214 -9.66 9.71 5.63
N ASN A 215 -9.84 9.50 4.32
CA ASN A 215 -11.01 8.80 3.78
C ASN A 215 -11.09 7.34 4.25
N GLU A 216 -9.97 6.74 4.64
CA GLU A 216 -9.91 5.40 5.24
C GLU A 216 -10.64 5.31 6.59
N LEU A 217 -10.97 6.44 7.24
CA LEU A 217 -11.73 6.51 8.49
C LEU A 217 -13.24 6.67 8.32
N VAL A 218 -13.75 6.64 7.08
CA VAL A 218 -15.20 6.64 6.83
C VAL A 218 -15.93 5.45 7.48
N PRO A 219 -15.39 4.22 7.52
CA PRO A 219 -16.00 3.11 8.28
C PRO A 219 -16.27 3.45 9.74
N GLU A 220 -15.30 4.02 10.44
CA GLU A 220 -15.38 4.40 11.84
C GLU A 220 -16.41 5.52 12.06
N ILE A 221 -16.46 6.53 11.17
CA ILE A 221 -17.49 7.58 11.22
C ILE A 221 -18.88 7.00 10.96
N ALA A 222 -19.01 6.06 10.03
CA ALA A 222 -20.27 5.39 9.73
C ALA A 222 -20.79 4.56 10.91
N GLU A 223 -19.90 3.83 11.59
CA GLU A 223 -20.24 3.11 12.82
C GLU A 223 -20.64 4.05 13.95
N PHE A 224 -19.88 5.14 14.15
CA PHE A 224 -20.21 6.19 15.10
C PHE A 224 -21.63 6.75 14.88
N LEU A 225 -21.98 7.06 13.63
CA LEU A 225 -23.31 7.56 13.27
C LEU A 225 -24.44 6.56 13.55
N ARG A 226 -24.21 5.26 13.30
CA ARG A 226 -25.23 4.21 13.47
C ARG A 226 -25.41 3.74 14.90
N ALA A 227 -24.30 3.42 15.56
CA ALA A 227 -24.30 2.73 16.84
C ALA A 227 -24.03 3.69 18.01
N GLY A 228 -23.20 4.72 17.79
CA GLY A 228 -22.84 5.70 18.82
C GLY A 228 -23.98 6.63 19.22
N LYS A 229 -25.03 6.76 18.41
CA LYS A 229 -26.18 7.67 18.63
C LYS A 229 -25.72 9.09 19.01
N PRO A 230 -24.91 9.75 18.17
CA PRO A 230 -24.36 11.06 18.48
C PRO A 230 -25.44 12.13 18.63
N SER A 231 -25.09 13.24 19.27
CA SER A 231 -25.94 14.43 19.29
C SER A 231 -26.19 14.95 17.86
N PRO A 232 -27.29 15.67 17.60
CA PRO A 232 -27.59 16.16 16.25
C PRO A 232 -26.47 17.01 15.63
N ALA A 233 -25.78 17.82 16.44
CA ALA A 233 -24.64 18.61 15.97
C ALA A 233 -23.46 17.74 15.50
N LEU A 234 -23.12 16.70 16.26
CA LEU A 234 -22.06 15.74 15.89
C LEU A 234 -22.45 14.90 14.68
N ALA A 235 -23.73 14.51 14.55
CA ALA A 235 -24.22 13.78 13.39
C ALA A 235 -24.11 14.61 12.10
N ILE A 236 -24.49 15.89 12.15
CA ILE A 236 -24.38 16.83 11.03
C ILE A 236 -22.90 17.06 10.69
N GLU A 237 -22.03 17.27 11.68
CA GLU A 237 -20.59 17.42 11.42
C GLU A 237 -20.01 16.16 10.78
N ALA A 238 -20.26 14.97 11.33
CA ALA A 238 -19.79 13.71 10.77
C ALA A 238 -20.23 13.52 9.31
N ALA A 239 -21.46 13.90 8.98
CA ALA A 239 -21.95 13.88 7.60
C ALA A 239 -21.21 14.87 6.67
N GLU A 240 -20.90 16.08 7.15
CA GLU A 240 -20.06 17.04 6.40
C GLU A 240 -18.65 16.51 6.19
N ILE A 241 -18.06 15.85 7.19
CA ILE A 241 -16.74 15.23 7.07
C ILE A 241 -16.77 14.13 6.02
N ILE A 242 -17.76 13.24 6.05
CA ILE A 242 -17.95 12.21 5.01
C ILE A 242 -18.09 12.85 3.63
N ARG A 243 -18.89 13.90 3.49
CA ARG A 243 -19.03 14.64 2.23
C ARG A 243 -17.68 15.18 1.73
N ARG A 244 -16.87 15.75 2.62
CA ARG A 244 -15.57 16.37 2.31
C ARG A 244 -14.50 15.33 1.94
N VAL A 245 -14.38 14.23 2.69
CA VAL A 245 -13.33 13.24 2.47
C VAL A 245 -13.67 12.21 1.39
N GLY A 246 -14.94 12.15 0.97
CA GLY A 246 -15.44 11.24 -0.04
C GLY A 246 -16.50 10.30 0.53
N LEU A 247 -17.77 10.58 0.23
CA LEU A 247 -18.86 9.65 0.51
C LEU A 247 -18.70 8.39 -0.37
N PRO A 248 -18.65 7.18 0.21
CA PRO A 248 -18.55 5.96 -0.57
C PRO A 248 -19.68 5.82 -1.58
N GLN A 249 -19.33 5.30 -2.74
CA GLN A 249 -20.26 5.19 -3.86
C GLN A 249 -21.14 3.97 -3.69
N ASP A 250 -22.39 4.03 -4.17
CA ASP A 250 -23.25 2.86 -4.20
C ASP A 250 -22.60 1.75 -5.03
N PRO A 251 -22.72 0.46 -4.63
CA PRO A 251 -22.11 -0.65 -5.37
C PRO A 251 -22.52 -0.62 -6.83
N ARG A 252 -21.60 -0.95 -7.72
CA ARG A 252 -21.85 -1.04 -9.15
C ARG A 252 -22.71 -2.28 -9.45
N PRO A 253 -23.73 -2.20 -10.33
CA PRO A 253 -24.46 -3.37 -10.76
C PRO A 253 -23.53 -4.43 -11.39
N GLY A 254 -23.64 -5.68 -10.94
CA GLY A 254 -22.79 -6.77 -11.43
C GLY A 254 -21.32 -6.68 -11.00
N GLN A 255 -21.02 -5.89 -9.96
CA GLN A 255 -19.72 -5.89 -9.29
C GLN A 255 -19.42 -7.27 -8.70
N GLU A 256 -18.14 -7.63 -8.66
CA GLU A 256 -17.69 -8.91 -8.10
C GLU A 256 -18.03 -9.02 -6.61
N ALA A 257 -18.36 -10.24 -6.17
CA ALA A 257 -18.88 -10.50 -4.82
C ALA A 257 -17.84 -10.30 -3.71
N ASP A 258 -16.56 -10.30 -4.06
CA ASP A 258 -15.42 -10.10 -3.16
C ASP A 258 -15.14 -8.61 -2.88
N VAL A 259 -15.75 -7.69 -3.63
CA VAL A 259 -15.57 -6.26 -3.34
C VAL A 259 -16.39 -5.86 -2.12
N ALA A 260 -15.72 -5.27 -1.14
CA ALA A 260 -16.34 -4.83 0.09
C ALA A 260 -17.49 -3.85 -0.16
N LEU A 261 -18.61 -4.07 0.55
CA LEU A 261 -19.73 -3.14 0.53
C LEU A 261 -19.33 -1.81 1.16
N PRO A 262 -19.85 -0.67 0.66
CA PRO A 262 -19.53 0.63 1.21
C PRO A 262 -19.97 0.69 2.68
N PRO A 263 -19.13 1.22 3.58
CA PRO A 263 -19.45 1.30 4.99
C PRO A 263 -20.68 2.18 5.24
N ILE A 264 -20.98 3.15 4.38
CA ILE A 264 -22.19 3.96 4.40
C ILE A 264 -22.52 4.44 2.97
N THR A 265 -23.80 4.43 2.61
CA THR A 265 -24.30 4.91 1.31
C THR A 265 -24.98 6.26 1.45
N ALA A 266 -25.25 6.94 0.32
CA ALA A 266 -26.02 8.17 0.31
C ALA A 266 -27.40 8.00 0.97
N LYS A 267 -28.08 6.88 0.65
CA LYS A 267 -29.36 6.51 1.27
C LYS A 267 -29.23 6.30 2.78
N GLY A 268 -28.18 5.60 3.22
CA GLY A 268 -27.92 5.36 4.63
C GLY A 268 -27.69 6.65 5.42
N LEU A 269 -26.83 7.54 4.89
CA LEU A 269 -26.54 8.82 5.52
C LEU A 269 -27.77 9.74 5.52
N HIS A 270 -28.55 9.75 4.43
CA HIS A 270 -29.80 10.50 4.35
C HIS A 270 -30.79 10.07 5.43
N ALA A 271 -31.00 8.76 5.59
CA ALA A 271 -31.92 8.24 6.60
C ALA A 271 -31.53 8.66 8.03
N ILE A 272 -30.23 8.65 8.34
CA ILE A 272 -29.70 9.10 9.64
C ILE A 272 -29.99 10.58 9.87
N LEU A 273 -29.69 11.44 8.90
CA LEU A 273 -29.90 12.89 9.02
C LEU A 273 -31.40 13.26 9.03
N ALA A 274 -32.22 12.55 8.25
CA ALA A 274 -33.66 12.78 8.20
C ALA A 274 -34.33 12.47 9.54
N ALA A 275 -33.83 11.47 10.28
CA ALA A 275 -34.33 11.08 11.58
C ALA A 275 -33.99 12.06 12.73
N LEU A 276 -33.11 13.05 12.49
CA LEU A 276 -32.78 14.05 13.51
C LEU A 276 -33.98 14.97 13.79
N PRO A 277 -34.37 15.17 15.07
CA PRO A 277 -35.50 16.03 15.43
C PRO A 277 -35.15 17.50 15.19
N GLU A 278 -35.89 18.16 14.31
CA GLU A 278 -35.68 19.57 13.95
C GLU A 278 -35.80 20.51 15.15
N SER A 279 -36.62 20.16 16.13
CA SER A 279 -36.77 20.90 17.39
C SER A 279 -35.50 20.97 18.25
N GLN A 280 -34.50 20.12 17.98
CA GLN A 280 -33.21 20.12 18.69
C GLN A 280 -32.11 20.85 17.91
N LEU A 281 -32.42 21.45 16.77
CA LEU A 281 -31.44 22.12 15.91
C LEU A 281 -31.50 23.64 16.10
N THR A 282 -30.33 24.27 16.17
CA THR A 282 -30.22 25.71 15.94
C THR A 282 -30.52 26.02 14.48
N SER A 283 -30.80 27.29 14.15
CA SER A 283 -31.07 27.70 12.77
C SER A 283 -29.92 27.34 11.81
N ASP A 284 -28.67 27.50 12.25
CA ASP A 284 -27.49 27.11 11.49
C ASP A 284 -27.43 25.59 11.21
N LEU A 285 -27.63 24.78 12.25
CA LEU A 285 -27.64 23.32 12.11
C LEU A 285 -28.81 22.83 11.24
N ALA A 286 -29.98 23.46 11.35
CA ALA A 286 -31.14 23.16 10.51
C ALA A 286 -30.83 23.45 9.02
N ALA A 287 -30.19 24.58 8.72
CA ALA A 287 -29.79 24.94 7.36
C ALA A 287 -28.74 23.97 6.79
N ARG A 288 -27.72 23.61 7.58
CA ARG A 288 -26.69 22.62 7.18
C ARG A 288 -27.28 21.24 6.93
N ARG A 289 -28.17 20.77 7.82
CA ARG A 289 -28.91 19.52 7.64
C ARG A 289 -29.73 19.54 6.35
N ALA A 290 -30.46 20.62 6.07
CA ALA A 290 -31.25 20.74 4.85
C ALA A 290 -30.37 20.65 3.59
N ALA A 291 -29.26 21.39 3.55
CA ALA A 291 -28.30 21.33 2.45
C ALA A 291 -27.72 19.92 2.22
N LEU A 292 -27.39 19.21 3.32
CA LEU A 292 -26.92 17.83 3.23
C LEU A 292 -28.00 16.88 2.71
N LEU A 293 -29.25 17.03 3.15
CA LEU A 293 -30.37 16.20 2.67
C LEU A 293 -30.65 16.42 1.18
N ASP A 294 -30.57 17.66 0.71
CA ASP A 294 -30.73 17.99 -0.71
C ASP A 294 -29.60 17.39 -1.54
N TRP A 295 -28.35 17.55 -1.09
CA TRP A 295 -27.18 16.94 -1.73
C TRP A 295 -27.27 15.40 -1.77
N LEU A 296 -27.64 14.75 -0.66
CA LEU A 296 -27.81 13.30 -0.60
C LEU A 296 -28.98 12.81 -1.46
N SER A 297 -30.07 13.56 -1.53
CA SER A 297 -31.21 13.24 -2.40
C SER A 297 -30.79 13.27 -3.88
N LEU A 298 -30.00 14.27 -4.27
CA LEU A 298 -29.41 14.31 -5.62
C LEU A 298 -28.48 13.11 -5.85
N ARG A 299 -27.57 12.84 -4.90
CA ARG A 299 -26.64 11.71 -4.94
C ARG A 299 -27.35 10.36 -5.13
N MET A 300 -28.44 10.13 -4.40
CA MET A 300 -29.26 8.92 -4.51
C MET A 300 -29.95 8.78 -5.87
N LYS A 301 -30.30 9.91 -6.51
CA LYS A 301 -31.04 9.91 -7.77
C LYS A 301 -30.14 9.71 -8.99
N VAL A 302 -28.98 10.35 -9.01
CA VAL A 302 -28.13 10.41 -10.22
C VAL A 302 -26.71 9.92 -10.00
N GLY A 303 -26.35 9.51 -8.78
CA GLY A 303 -24.97 9.22 -8.43
C GLY A 303 -24.13 10.49 -8.39
N LEU A 304 -23.02 10.53 -9.12
CA LEU A 304 -22.13 11.70 -9.18
C LEU A 304 -22.69 12.71 -10.17
N ASP A 305 -22.95 13.94 -9.72
CA ASP A 305 -23.31 15.06 -10.58
C ASP A 305 -22.09 15.81 -11.13
N GLU A 306 -21.00 15.83 -10.37
CA GLU A 306 -19.73 16.43 -10.73
C GLU A 306 -18.82 15.52 -11.59
N ARG A 307 -17.80 16.13 -12.21
CA ARG A 307 -16.73 15.42 -12.95
C ARG A 307 -15.51 15.10 -12.06
N SER A 308 -15.71 15.14 -10.76
CA SER A 308 -14.69 14.89 -9.74
C SER A 308 -15.27 13.99 -8.66
N TYR A 309 -14.40 13.24 -7.99
CA TYR A 309 -14.73 12.50 -6.78
C TYR A 309 -13.68 12.81 -5.71
N PRO A 310 -14.10 13.33 -4.54
CA PRO A 310 -13.19 13.51 -3.41
C PRO A 310 -12.67 12.17 -2.92
N LEU A 311 -11.35 12.06 -2.85
CA LEU A 311 -10.63 10.90 -2.31
C LEU A 311 -9.64 11.43 -1.26
N GLY A 312 -10.17 11.77 -0.09
CA GLY A 312 -9.41 12.33 1.00
C GLY A 312 -9.04 13.79 0.79
N ARG A 313 -7.75 14.08 0.55
CA ARG A 313 -7.22 15.45 0.38
C ARG A 313 -7.20 15.95 -1.07
N PHE A 314 -7.56 15.11 -2.03
CA PHE A 314 -7.53 15.45 -3.45
C PHE A 314 -8.75 14.87 -4.16
N ASP A 315 -9.00 15.36 -5.37
CA ASP A 315 -10.08 14.89 -6.23
C ASP A 315 -9.54 14.12 -7.42
N VAL A 316 -10.15 12.97 -7.70
CA VAL A 316 -9.91 12.22 -8.94
C VAL A 316 -10.92 12.61 -10.02
N GLN A 317 -10.50 12.57 -11.28
CA GLN A 317 -11.30 12.97 -12.45
C GLN A 317 -11.16 11.95 -13.58
N PRO A 318 -12.13 11.89 -14.51
CA PRO A 318 -12.02 11.05 -15.70
C PRO A 318 -10.77 11.37 -16.52
N GLY A 319 -9.99 10.34 -16.83
CA GLY A 319 -8.71 10.43 -17.53
C GLY A 319 -7.48 10.44 -16.63
N ASP A 320 -7.64 10.51 -15.30
CA ASP A 320 -6.51 10.34 -14.39
C ASP A 320 -5.97 8.90 -14.47
N PHE A 321 -4.65 8.77 -14.48
CA PHE A 321 -3.99 7.47 -14.39
C PHE A 321 -3.64 7.17 -12.94
N LEU A 322 -4.12 6.04 -12.43
CA LEU A 322 -3.63 5.47 -11.19
C LEU A 322 -2.34 4.70 -11.47
N LEU A 323 -1.28 4.97 -10.71
CA LEU A 323 -0.13 4.07 -10.59
C LEU A 323 -0.06 3.55 -9.15
N MET A 324 0.04 2.24 -8.98
CA MET A 324 0.09 1.61 -7.65
C MET A 324 1.32 0.73 -7.46
N ARG A 325 1.82 0.74 -6.23
CA ARG A 325 2.94 -0.09 -5.81
C ARG A 325 2.41 -1.26 -5.00
N ASN A 326 2.61 -2.46 -5.53
CA ASN A 326 2.42 -3.72 -4.84
C ASN A 326 3.64 -4.61 -5.07
N PRO A 327 4.03 -5.48 -4.12
CA PRO A 327 5.04 -6.50 -4.36
C PRO A 327 4.75 -7.27 -5.64
N SER A 328 5.73 -7.38 -6.53
CA SER A 328 5.55 -8.02 -7.82
C SER A 328 6.87 -8.56 -8.36
N PRO A 329 6.88 -9.74 -9.00
CA PRO A 329 8.08 -10.28 -9.64
C PRO A 329 8.50 -9.51 -10.89
N TYR A 330 7.63 -8.66 -11.44
CA TYR A 330 7.91 -7.86 -12.63
C TYR A 330 8.73 -6.59 -12.34
N ASN A 331 9.00 -6.27 -11.07
CA ASN A 331 9.72 -5.07 -10.61
C ASN A 331 11.05 -4.82 -11.31
N LEU A 332 11.80 -5.89 -11.62
CA LEU A 332 13.16 -5.81 -12.15
C LEU A 332 13.29 -6.38 -13.57
N PHE A 333 12.17 -6.59 -14.29
CA PHE A 333 12.20 -7.22 -15.61
C PHE A 333 12.45 -6.24 -16.76
N THR A 334 12.46 -4.93 -16.49
CA THR A 334 12.86 -3.91 -17.47
C THR A 334 14.18 -3.25 -17.08
N ASP A 335 14.79 -2.58 -18.06
CA ASP A 335 15.96 -1.72 -17.85
C ASP A 335 15.64 -0.40 -17.11
N LEU A 336 14.35 -0.13 -16.86
CA LEU A 336 13.82 0.90 -15.98
C LEU A 336 13.56 0.33 -14.58
N SER A 337 14.61 -0.20 -13.95
CA SER A 337 14.55 -0.90 -12.67
C SER A 337 15.34 -0.19 -11.55
N PRO A 338 14.87 -0.26 -10.29
CA PRO A 338 13.64 -0.94 -9.85
C PRO A 338 12.38 -0.20 -10.29
N GLY A 339 11.35 -0.93 -10.72
CA GLY A 339 10.04 -0.35 -11.00
C GLY A 339 9.39 0.16 -9.71
N LEU A 340 9.01 1.44 -9.67
CA LEU A 340 8.33 2.03 -8.51
C LEU A 340 6.85 1.62 -8.42
N PHE A 341 6.22 1.38 -9.56
CA PHE A 341 4.81 0.99 -9.68
C PHE A 341 4.69 -0.27 -10.52
N THR A 342 3.72 -1.11 -10.17
CA THR A 342 3.58 -2.48 -10.71
C THR A 342 2.22 -2.74 -11.33
N HIS A 343 1.23 -1.91 -11.01
CA HIS A 343 -0.09 -1.97 -11.63
C HIS A 343 -0.66 -0.58 -11.84
N VAL A 344 -1.64 -0.49 -12.73
CA VAL A 344 -2.22 0.79 -13.16
C VAL A 344 -3.70 0.66 -13.49
N GLY A 345 -4.38 1.80 -13.56
CA GLY A 345 -5.74 1.89 -14.09
C GLY A 345 -6.05 3.31 -14.58
N VAL A 346 -7.17 3.45 -15.28
CA VAL A 346 -7.66 4.75 -15.77
C VAL A 346 -8.98 5.08 -15.07
N VAL A 347 -9.04 6.24 -14.45
CA VAL A 347 -10.26 6.75 -13.83
C VAL A 347 -11.24 7.19 -14.91
N THR A 348 -12.51 6.85 -14.77
CA THR A 348 -13.58 7.34 -15.64
C THR A 348 -14.92 7.46 -14.93
N LEU A 349 -15.88 8.09 -15.60
CA LEU A 349 -17.26 8.18 -15.16
C LEU A 349 -18.10 7.15 -15.92
N GLU A 350 -18.71 6.22 -15.20
CA GLU A 350 -19.62 5.20 -15.73
C GLU A 350 -21.04 5.46 -15.23
N GLU A 351 -22.03 5.37 -16.13
CA GLU A 351 -23.44 5.27 -15.74
C GLU A 351 -23.85 3.80 -15.78
N GLY A 352 -24.15 3.23 -14.61
CA GLY A 352 -24.55 1.83 -14.49
C GLY A 352 -25.91 1.56 -15.13
N SER A 353 -26.29 0.27 -15.24
CA SER A 353 -27.62 -0.12 -15.73
C SER A 353 -28.78 0.36 -14.84
N ASP A 354 -28.46 0.84 -13.64
CA ASP A 354 -29.38 1.46 -12.69
C ASP A 354 -29.54 2.99 -12.90
N GLY A 355 -28.86 3.58 -13.89
CA GLY A 355 -28.88 5.02 -14.17
C GLY A 355 -28.06 5.86 -13.17
N ILE A 356 -27.27 5.22 -12.30
CA ILE A 356 -26.46 5.90 -11.30
C ILE A 356 -25.04 6.07 -11.81
N ARG A 357 -24.56 7.32 -11.81
CA ARG A 357 -23.20 7.68 -12.24
C ARG A 357 -22.18 7.44 -11.13
N ARG A 358 -21.06 6.80 -11.47
CA ARG A 358 -19.99 6.42 -10.54
C ARG A 358 -18.62 6.75 -11.13
N MET A 359 -17.71 7.19 -10.27
CA MET A 359 -16.29 7.27 -10.59
C MET A 359 -15.70 5.89 -10.41
N VAL A 360 -15.28 5.29 -11.51
CA VAL A 360 -14.73 3.93 -11.52
C VAL A 360 -13.29 3.96 -12.00
N LEU A 361 -12.50 3.03 -11.48
CA LEU A 361 -11.21 2.69 -12.04
C LEU A 361 -11.42 1.55 -13.03
N VAL A 362 -10.99 1.77 -14.27
CA VAL A 362 -10.90 0.73 -15.29
C VAL A 362 -9.49 0.18 -15.26
N ASP A 363 -9.37 -1.11 -14.97
CA ASP A 363 -8.11 -1.82 -14.95
C ASP A 363 -8.22 -3.16 -15.67
N LEU A 364 -7.05 -3.66 -16.09
CA LEU A 364 -6.94 -4.96 -16.74
C LEU A 364 -6.25 -5.92 -15.77
N PRO A 365 -7.01 -6.77 -15.06
CA PRO A 365 -6.40 -7.82 -14.24
C PRO A 365 -5.70 -8.86 -15.11
N GLU A 366 -4.70 -9.54 -14.54
CA GLU A 366 -4.02 -10.67 -15.20
C GLU A 366 -4.96 -11.85 -15.45
N ALA A 367 -5.92 -12.06 -14.54
CA ALA A 367 -6.97 -13.06 -14.67
C ALA A 367 -8.30 -12.40 -15.04
N GLY A 368 -8.97 -12.92 -16.06
CA GLY A 368 -10.29 -12.46 -16.48
C GLY A 368 -10.51 -12.54 -17.97
N ARG A 369 -11.77 -12.37 -18.39
CA ARG A 369 -12.16 -12.32 -19.82
C ARG A 369 -12.79 -11.00 -20.23
N ARG A 370 -12.91 -10.04 -19.31
CA ARG A 370 -13.57 -8.77 -19.56
C ARG A 370 -12.81 -7.62 -18.91
N MET A 371 -12.92 -6.45 -19.52
CA MET A 371 -12.44 -5.21 -18.95
C MET A 371 -13.29 -4.87 -17.74
N LEU A 372 -12.66 -4.80 -16.57
CA LEU A 372 -13.34 -4.56 -15.31
C LEU A 372 -13.41 -3.06 -15.01
N ALA A 373 -14.39 -2.71 -14.18
CA ALA A 373 -14.53 -1.40 -13.61
C ALA A 373 -14.96 -1.55 -12.15
N THR A 374 -14.21 -0.92 -11.24
CA THR A 374 -14.49 -0.93 -9.80
C THR A 374 -14.62 0.50 -9.31
N ASN A 375 -15.57 0.79 -8.42
CA ASN A 375 -15.65 2.10 -7.77
C ASN A 375 -14.28 2.49 -7.19
N VAL A 376 -13.81 3.71 -7.46
CA VAL A 376 -12.44 4.13 -7.08
C VAL A 376 -12.20 3.92 -5.57
N ASP A 377 -13.14 4.34 -4.73
CA ASP A 377 -13.08 4.21 -3.28
C ASP A 377 -13.01 2.76 -2.78
N ALA A 378 -13.67 1.83 -3.49
CA ALA A 378 -13.62 0.40 -3.16
C ALA A 378 -12.31 -0.27 -3.61
N PHE A 379 -11.63 0.30 -4.61
CA PHE A 379 -10.38 -0.25 -5.15
C PHE A 379 -9.14 0.18 -4.33
N MET A 380 -9.13 1.42 -3.82
CA MET A 380 -7.95 2.00 -3.15
C MET A 380 -7.41 1.23 -1.93
N PRO A 381 -8.23 0.53 -1.11
CA PRO A 381 -7.72 -0.26 0.02
C PRO A 381 -6.73 -1.37 -0.37
N ARG A 382 -6.68 -1.78 -1.63
CA ARG A 382 -5.81 -2.87 -2.12
C ARG A 382 -4.31 -2.56 -2.08
N THR A 383 -3.92 -1.30 -1.96
CA THR A 383 -2.52 -0.88 -2.00
C THR A 383 -2.15 0.09 -0.88
N LEU A 384 -0.92 -0.01 -0.38
CA LEU A 384 -0.38 0.88 0.65
C LEU A 384 0.28 2.13 0.08
N HIS A 385 0.51 2.20 -1.24
CA HIS A 385 1.09 3.37 -1.87
C HIS A 385 0.66 3.49 -3.35
N TYR A 386 0.18 4.68 -3.71
CA TYR A 386 -0.23 4.99 -5.08
C TYR A 386 -0.12 6.49 -5.37
N VAL A 387 -0.11 6.82 -6.66
CA VAL A 387 -0.22 8.19 -7.18
C VAL A 387 -1.28 8.25 -8.28
N PHE A 388 -1.92 9.41 -8.40
CA PHE A 388 -2.76 9.77 -9.54
C PHE A 388 -2.05 10.79 -10.42
N LEU A 389 -1.93 10.48 -11.71
CA LEU A 389 -1.35 11.35 -12.73
C LEU A 389 -2.45 11.95 -13.59
N ARG A 390 -2.46 13.28 -13.75
CA ARG A 390 -3.41 14.01 -14.59
C ARG A 390 -2.70 14.72 -15.73
N HIS A 391 -3.27 14.65 -16.92
CA HIS A 391 -2.82 15.48 -18.03
C HIS A 391 -3.40 16.91 -17.90
N PRO A 392 -2.59 17.97 -17.99
CA PRO A 392 -3.03 19.35 -17.73
C PRO A 392 -3.98 19.87 -18.80
N VAL A 393 -3.97 19.30 -20.01
CA VAL A 393 -4.90 19.65 -21.09
C VAL A 393 -6.24 18.94 -20.86
N PRO A 394 -7.34 19.66 -20.55
CA PRO A 394 -8.61 19.03 -20.18
C PRO A 394 -9.24 18.21 -21.32
N ALA A 395 -8.96 18.55 -22.58
CA ALA A 395 -9.44 17.79 -23.73
C ALA A 395 -8.79 16.40 -23.81
N ALA A 396 -7.50 16.30 -23.51
CA ALA A 396 -6.78 15.02 -23.47
C ALA A 396 -7.29 14.15 -22.32
N ALA A 397 -7.40 14.70 -21.11
CA ALA A 397 -7.96 13.99 -19.95
C ALA A 397 -9.38 13.45 -20.25
N ARG A 398 -10.28 14.30 -20.76
CA ARG A 398 -11.63 13.87 -21.16
C ARG A 398 -11.61 12.74 -22.19
N ARG A 399 -10.73 12.82 -23.19
CA ARG A 399 -10.62 11.80 -24.23
C ARG A 399 -10.14 10.47 -23.65
N MET A 400 -9.13 10.47 -22.80
CA MET A 400 -8.66 9.26 -22.10
C MET A 400 -9.77 8.63 -21.26
N GLY A 401 -10.49 9.43 -20.47
CA GLY A 401 -11.63 8.94 -19.69
C GLY A 401 -12.74 8.34 -20.57
N GLN A 402 -13.09 8.99 -21.68
CA GLN A 402 -14.09 8.47 -22.62
C GLN A 402 -13.69 7.13 -23.25
N ILE A 403 -12.42 6.96 -23.60
CA ILE A 403 -11.91 5.68 -24.11
C ILE A 403 -12.01 4.60 -23.05
N ALA A 404 -11.55 4.88 -21.83
CA ALA A 404 -11.66 3.94 -20.71
C ALA A 404 -13.12 3.53 -20.44
N ALA A 405 -14.06 4.49 -20.44
CA ALA A 405 -15.48 4.19 -20.26
C ALA A 405 -16.04 3.31 -21.41
N GLY A 406 -15.66 3.61 -22.65
CA GLY A 406 -16.18 2.93 -23.84
C GLY A 406 -15.73 1.48 -24.01
N ILE A 407 -14.74 1.03 -23.23
CA ILE A 407 -14.24 -0.35 -23.26
C ILE A 407 -14.65 -1.17 -22.04
N ILE A 408 -15.38 -0.60 -21.07
CA ILE A 408 -15.88 -1.34 -19.91
C ILE A 408 -16.75 -2.51 -20.40
N GLY A 409 -16.48 -3.71 -19.90
CA GLY A 409 -17.21 -4.93 -20.28
C GLY A 409 -16.81 -5.53 -21.63
N ASN A 410 -15.93 -4.89 -22.41
CA ASN A 410 -15.33 -5.51 -23.59
C ASN A 410 -14.65 -6.83 -23.21
N GLU A 411 -14.59 -7.76 -24.15
CA GLU A 411 -13.74 -8.94 -23.99
C GLU A 411 -12.27 -8.53 -23.88
N THR A 412 -11.52 -9.18 -23.00
CA THR A 412 -10.10 -8.91 -22.79
C THR A 412 -9.26 -10.17 -22.79
N GLU A 413 -8.00 -10.01 -23.15
CA GLU A 413 -6.96 -11.02 -23.01
C GLU A 413 -5.68 -10.34 -22.51
N PHE A 414 -5.12 -10.83 -21.41
CA PHE A 414 -3.87 -10.33 -20.87
C PHE A 414 -2.70 -10.78 -21.75
N ASP A 415 -1.93 -9.82 -22.26
CA ASP A 415 -0.81 -10.10 -23.16
C ASP A 415 0.44 -10.51 -22.38
N LEU A 416 0.66 -11.83 -22.29
CA LEU A 416 1.86 -12.44 -21.70
C LEU A 416 3.17 -12.10 -22.44
N ASN A 417 3.08 -11.52 -23.64
CA ASN A 417 4.24 -11.09 -24.44
C ASN A 417 4.38 -9.57 -24.54
N PHE A 418 3.58 -8.83 -23.76
CA PHE A 418 3.70 -7.39 -23.58
C PHE A 418 3.88 -6.60 -24.90
N ARG A 419 3.08 -6.93 -25.93
CA ARG A 419 3.24 -6.40 -27.30
C ARG A 419 2.63 -5.02 -27.45
N THR A 420 3.46 -3.98 -27.33
CA THR A 420 3.03 -2.58 -27.54
C THR A 420 2.49 -2.33 -28.95
N ASP A 421 3.03 -2.97 -29.98
CA ASP A 421 2.59 -2.81 -31.37
C ASP A 421 1.12 -3.21 -31.60
N ARG A 422 0.61 -4.21 -30.85
CA ARG A 422 -0.81 -4.59 -30.89
C ARG A 422 -1.71 -3.47 -30.38
N VAL A 423 -1.29 -2.79 -29.32
CA VAL A 423 -2.02 -1.64 -28.76
C VAL A 423 -2.00 -0.48 -29.75
N LEU A 424 -0.84 -0.19 -30.34
CA LEU A 424 -0.69 0.88 -31.34
C LEU A 424 -1.54 0.64 -32.59
N ALA A 425 -1.70 -0.63 -32.98
CA ALA A 425 -2.55 -1.00 -34.12
C ALA A 425 -4.04 -0.69 -33.90
N LEU A 426 -4.49 -0.42 -32.67
CA LEU A 426 -5.87 -0.04 -32.37
C LEU A 426 -6.15 1.46 -32.56
N ARG A 427 -5.12 2.27 -32.81
CA ARG A 427 -5.26 3.73 -32.93
C ARG A 427 -6.29 4.13 -33.97
N GLY A 428 -7.22 5.00 -33.58
CA GLY A 428 -8.27 5.54 -34.45
C GLY A 428 -9.34 4.53 -34.84
N GLN A 429 -9.32 3.32 -34.28
CA GLN A 429 -10.31 2.29 -34.58
C GLN A 429 -11.44 2.32 -33.54
N PRO A 430 -12.69 1.98 -33.92
CA PRO A 430 -13.75 1.76 -32.95
C PRO A 430 -13.40 0.65 -31.97
N LEU A 431 -13.48 0.94 -30.67
CA LEU A 431 -13.14 -0.01 -29.60
C LEU A 431 -14.34 -0.70 -28.97
N ALA A 432 -15.55 -0.14 -29.09
CA ALA A 432 -16.75 -0.70 -28.45
C ALA A 432 -17.02 -2.14 -28.91
N GLY A 433 -17.16 -3.07 -27.95
CA GLY A 433 -17.40 -4.49 -28.20
C GLY A 433 -16.21 -5.25 -28.79
N ARG A 434 -15.07 -4.59 -29.02
CA ARG A 434 -13.87 -5.21 -29.56
C ARG A 434 -13.09 -5.90 -28.46
N LYS A 435 -12.57 -7.10 -28.74
CA LYS A 435 -11.59 -7.76 -27.89
C LYS A 435 -10.34 -6.90 -27.73
N ILE A 436 -9.99 -6.58 -26.49
CA ILE A 436 -8.80 -5.80 -26.15
C ILE A 436 -7.73 -6.77 -25.63
N HIS A 437 -6.73 -7.02 -26.47
CA HIS A 437 -5.57 -7.84 -26.11
C HIS A 437 -4.39 -6.92 -25.76
N THR A 438 -4.11 -6.78 -24.46
CA THR A 438 -3.10 -5.86 -23.94
C THR A 438 -2.67 -6.28 -22.52
N TYR A 439 -1.80 -5.52 -21.90
CA TYR A 439 -1.41 -5.62 -20.48
C TYR A 439 -1.76 -4.30 -19.76
N CYS A 440 -1.55 -4.24 -18.44
CA CYS A 440 -2.00 -3.12 -17.60
C CYS A 440 -1.50 -1.73 -18.11
N ALA A 441 -0.19 -1.55 -18.32
CA ALA A 441 0.34 -0.30 -18.87
C ALA A 441 -0.02 -0.07 -20.35
N GLY A 442 -0.28 -1.14 -21.11
CA GLY A 442 -0.83 -1.03 -22.46
C GLY A 442 -2.25 -0.44 -22.49
N LEU A 443 -3.06 -0.61 -21.44
CA LEU A 443 -4.36 0.08 -21.30
C LEU A 443 -4.18 1.60 -21.20
N LEU A 444 -3.17 2.07 -20.46
CA LEU A 444 -2.85 3.50 -20.39
C LEU A 444 -2.47 4.03 -21.78
N LEU A 445 -1.62 3.29 -22.51
CA LEU A 445 -1.23 3.65 -23.87
C LEU A 445 -2.41 3.66 -24.84
N LEU A 446 -3.32 2.69 -24.73
CA LEU A 446 -4.55 2.61 -25.51
C LEU A 446 -5.40 3.89 -25.34
N CYS A 447 -5.51 4.39 -24.10
CA CYS A 447 -6.24 5.63 -23.82
C CYS A 447 -5.47 6.87 -24.29
N ALA A 448 -4.16 6.92 -24.02
CA ALA A 448 -3.30 8.07 -24.33
C ALA A 448 -3.19 8.34 -25.84
N GLN A 449 -3.04 7.30 -26.67
CA GLN A 449 -2.88 7.48 -28.12
C GLN A 449 -4.09 8.09 -28.82
N GLU A 450 -5.27 7.94 -28.22
CA GLU A 450 -6.54 8.48 -28.74
C GLU A 450 -6.70 9.98 -28.50
N THR A 451 -5.77 10.61 -27.78
CA THR A 451 -5.73 12.06 -27.56
C THR A 451 -5.16 12.82 -28.77
N GLY A 452 -4.46 12.14 -29.67
CA GLY A 452 -3.72 12.74 -30.79
C GLY A 452 -2.39 13.40 -30.39
N LEU A 453 -2.05 13.42 -29.09
CA LEU A 453 -0.77 13.92 -28.58
C LEU A 453 0.34 12.86 -28.77
N PRO A 454 1.62 13.27 -28.87
CA PRO A 454 2.72 12.33 -29.08
C PRO A 454 2.91 11.41 -27.88
N ARG A 455 3.33 10.16 -28.13
CA ARG A 455 3.61 9.16 -27.07
C ARG A 455 4.54 9.71 -25.99
N SER A 456 5.52 10.52 -26.38
CA SER A 456 6.50 11.11 -25.45
C SER A 456 5.90 12.04 -24.39
N GLU A 457 4.66 12.52 -24.57
CA GLU A 457 3.94 13.26 -23.53
C GLU A 457 3.36 12.36 -22.43
N PHE A 458 3.35 11.04 -22.62
CA PHE A 458 2.84 10.07 -21.64
C PHE A 458 3.91 9.06 -21.23
N PHE A 459 4.62 8.51 -22.21
CA PHE A 459 5.67 7.51 -22.05
C PHE A 459 6.93 7.99 -22.80
N PRO A 460 7.73 8.87 -22.18
CA PRO A 460 8.89 9.48 -22.84
C PRO A 460 10.09 8.56 -22.96
N ILE A 461 10.20 7.55 -22.09
CA ILE A 461 11.33 6.63 -22.06
C ILE A 461 10.92 5.34 -22.77
N SER A 462 11.71 4.89 -23.74
CA SER A 462 11.56 3.55 -24.32
C SER A 462 12.26 2.53 -23.43
N GLU A 463 11.55 1.47 -23.09
CA GLU A 463 12.01 0.42 -22.18
C GLU A 463 12.32 -0.86 -22.96
N THR A 464 13.27 -1.63 -22.42
CA THR A 464 13.63 -2.95 -22.92
C THR A 464 13.68 -3.94 -21.77
N THR A 465 13.70 -5.24 -22.09
CA THR A 465 13.92 -6.28 -21.10
C THR A 465 15.22 -6.03 -20.35
N ALA A 466 15.25 -6.31 -19.05
CA ALA A 466 16.47 -6.30 -18.26
C ALA A 466 17.56 -7.20 -18.90
N GLY A 467 18.81 -6.85 -18.64
CA GLY A 467 19.98 -7.55 -19.19
C GLY A 467 20.19 -8.97 -18.65
N GLY A 468 21.36 -9.54 -18.94
CA GLY A 468 21.75 -10.88 -18.50
C GLY A 468 20.93 -12.00 -19.17
N HIS A 469 20.53 -12.99 -18.38
CA HIS A 469 19.75 -14.16 -18.82
C HIS A 469 18.24 -13.90 -18.88
N THR A 470 17.76 -12.72 -18.45
CA THR A 470 16.32 -12.43 -18.27
C THR A 470 15.50 -12.73 -19.52
N ALA A 471 15.89 -12.19 -20.68
CA ALA A 471 15.17 -12.42 -21.93
C ALA A 471 15.15 -13.90 -22.35
N ALA A 472 16.23 -14.63 -22.13
CA ALA A 472 16.31 -16.05 -22.43
C ALA A 472 15.43 -16.89 -21.49
N ASN A 473 15.44 -16.57 -20.19
CA ASN A 473 14.63 -17.24 -19.18
C ASN A 473 13.13 -16.98 -19.39
N LEU A 474 12.72 -15.74 -19.70
CA LEU A 474 11.34 -15.42 -20.06
C LEU A 474 10.86 -16.22 -21.27
N LYS A 475 11.73 -16.38 -22.28
CA LYS A 475 11.42 -17.19 -23.46
C LYS A 475 11.16 -18.67 -23.11
N LEU A 476 11.83 -19.24 -22.10
CA LEU A 476 11.54 -20.61 -21.62
C LEU A 476 10.09 -20.75 -21.10
N LEU A 477 9.56 -19.66 -20.54
CA LEU A 477 8.19 -19.56 -20.04
C LEU A 477 7.17 -19.22 -21.13
N GLY A 478 7.62 -18.93 -22.36
CA GLY A 478 6.76 -18.44 -23.43
C GLY A 478 6.39 -16.96 -23.28
N LEU A 479 7.17 -16.21 -22.51
CA LEU A 479 7.03 -14.77 -22.28
C LEU A 479 8.09 -14.00 -23.08
N SER A 480 7.79 -12.76 -23.42
CA SER A 480 8.74 -11.82 -24.02
C SER A 480 8.28 -10.38 -23.78
N PHE A 481 9.17 -9.41 -23.92
CA PHE A 481 8.78 -8.00 -23.99
C PHE A 481 8.81 -7.56 -25.45
N GLY A 482 7.73 -6.91 -25.90
CA GLY A 482 7.67 -6.28 -27.21
C GLY A 482 8.68 -5.13 -27.35
N GLN A 483 8.93 -4.72 -28.60
CA GLN A 483 9.64 -3.48 -28.88
C GLN A 483 8.85 -2.29 -28.32
N ASP A 484 9.55 -1.27 -27.82
CA ASP A 484 8.96 -0.08 -27.20
C ASP A 484 7.95 -0.41 -26.08
N PHE A 485 8.29 -1.37 -25.22
CA PHE A 485 7.53 -1.69 -24.02
C PHE A 485 7.25 -0.43 -23.19
N VAL A 486 6.09 -0.40 -22.53
CA VAL A 486 5.75 0.63 -21.53
C VAL A 486 5.46 -0.06 -20.20
N SER A 487 6.15 0.30 -19.13
CA SER A 487 5.82 -0.17 -17.79
C SER A 487 4.81 0.76 -17.10
N PRO A 488 4.17 0.29 -16.02
CA PRO A 488 3.47 1.16 -15.07
C PRO A 488 4.32 2.36 -14.63
N THR A 489 5.61 2.14 -14.37
CA THR A 489 6.53 3.20 -13.92
C THR A 489 6.87 4.18 -15.04
N GLY A 490 6.90 3.75 -16.31
CA GLY A 490 7.22 4.62 -17.44
C GLY A 490 6.36 5.88 -17.55
N ALA A 491 5.09 5.80 -17.15
CA ALA A 491 4.17 6.96 -17.14
C ALA A 491 4.60 8.06 -16.16
N LEU A 492 5.31 7.70 -15.09
CA LEU A 492 5.81 8.64 -14.07
C LEU A 492 6.72 9.71 -14.70
N PHE A 493 7.52 9.31 -15.68
CA PHE A 493 8.52 10.19 -16.29
C PHE A 493 7.96 11.20 -17.29
N SER A 494 6.64 11.17 -17.55
CA SER A 494 6.00 12.15 -18.42
C SER A 494 6.34 13.59 -18.00
N PRO A 495 6.80 14.45 -18.92
CA PRO A 495 7.04 15.86 -18.63
C PRO A 495 5.74 16.67 -18.50
N ARG A 496 4.60 16.09 -18.92
CA ARG A 496 3.29 16.76 -18.93
C ARG A 496 2.41 16.36 -17.77
N LEU A 497 2.45 15.09 -17.35
CA LEU A 497 1.56 14.59 -16.32
C LEU A 497 1.88 15.20 -14.94
N GLU A 498 0.84 15.59 -14.21
CA GLU A 498 0.90 16.15 -12.87
C GLU A 498 0.48 15.09 -11.85
N ILE A 499 1.23 14.95 -10.75
CA ILE A 499 0.77 14.17 -9.60
C ILE A 499 -0.31 15.03 -8.91
N VAL A 500 -1.57 14.65 -9.09
CA VAL A 500 -2.72 15.37 -8.50
C VAL A 500 -3.14 14.80 -7.15
N GLY A 501 -2.67 13.60 -6.82
CA GLY A 501 -2.94 12.94 -5.56
C GLY A 501 -1.95 11.81 -5.31
N ARG A 502 -1.62 11.59 -4.03
CA ARG A 502 -0.73 10.51 -3.57
C ARG A 502 -1.21 10.02 -2.21
N ARG A 503 -1.08 8.71 -1.97
CA ARG A 503 -1.20 8.14 -0.63
C ARG A 503 0.14 8.26 0.10
N GLU A 504 0.12 8.88 1.28
CA GLU A 504 1.25 8.83 2.22
C GLU A 504 1.64 7.35 2.44
N PRO A 505 2.91 6.93 2.27
CA PRO A 505 3.27 5.53 2.29
C PRO A 505 2.97 4.92 3.67
N MET A 506 2.62 3.64 3.69
CA MET A 506 2.54 2.85 4.91
C MET A 506 3.47 1.66 4.79
N TYR A 507 4.34 1.49 5.80
CA TYR A 507 5.24 0.34 5.85
C TYR A 507 4.51 -0.89 6.40
N ASP A 508 4.61 -1.99 5.66
CA ASP A 508 4.18 -3.32 6.08
C ASP A 508 5.38 -4.29 5.98
N PRO A 509 5.86 -4.86 7.09
CA PRO A 509 6.94 -5.83 7.08
C PRO A 509 6.65 -7.08 6.24
N GLY A 510 5.38 -7.51 6.15
CA GLY A 510 4.99 -8.65 5.31
C GLY A 510 5.24 -8.36 3.84
N ARG A 511 4.80 -7.18 3.37
CA ARG A 511 5.07 -6.71 2.01
C ARG A 511 6.56 -6.50 1.72
N GLN A 512 7.36 -6.06 2.71
CA GLN A 512 8.81 -5.98 2.55
C GLN A 512 9.42 -7.36 2.25
N ILE A 513 8.99 -8.40 2.99
CA ILE A 513 9.45 -9.78 2.77
C ILE A 513 9.08 -10.22 1.35
N GLU A 514 7.82 -10.03 0.96
CA GLU A 514 7.31 -10.38 -0.38
C GLU A 514 8.11 -9.69 -1.48
N GLU A 515 8.25 -8.36 -1.42
CA GLU A 515 8.99 -7.55 -2.41
C GLU A 515 10.45 -7.99 -2.49
N THR A 516 11.11 -8.23 -1.35
CA THR A 516 12.51 -8.68 -1.36
C THR A 516 12.69 -10.09 -1.94
N VAL A 517 11.71 -10.98 -1.74
CA VAL A 517 11.72 -12.34 -2.33
C VAL A 517 11.47 -12.27 -3.84
N PHE A 518 10.51 -11.46 -4.29
CA PHE A 518 10.25 -11.22 -5.71
C PHE A 518 11.46 -10.57 -6.41
N ASP A 519 12.07 -9.55 -5.81
CA ASP A 519 13.27 -8.90 -6.33
C ASP A 519 14.45 -9.86 -6.40
N TYR A 520 14.58 -10.77 -5.42
CA TYR A 520 15.59 -11.82 -5.46
C TYR A 520 15.37 -12.77 -6.63
N PHE A 521 14.14 -13.25 -6.83
CA PHE A 521 13.80 -14.06 -8.00
C PHE A 521 14.16 -13.34 -9.30
N ALA A 522 13.82 -12.05 -9.42
CA ALA A 522 14.08 -11.28 -10.63
C ALA A 522 15.58 -11.01 -10.86
N THR A 523 16.35 -10.81 -9.80
CA THR A 523 17.82 -10.74 -9.89
C THR A 523 18.41 -12.07 -10.35
N SER A 524 17.97 -13.18 -9.77
CA SER A 524 18.40 -14.53 -10.17
C SER A 524 18.00 -14.89 -11.60
N MET A 525 16.91 -14.33 -12.13
CA MET A 525 16.55 -14.43 -13.54
C MET A 525 17.55 -13.74 -14.48
N ALA A 526 18.23 -12.69 -14.03
CA ALA A 526 19.29 -12.03 -14.79
C ALA A 526 20.63 -12.77 -14.67
N ASP A 527 20.95 -13.26 -13.47
CA ASP A 527 22.27 -13.83 -13.15
C ASP A 527 22.39 -15.33 -13.45
N GLY A 528 21.27 -16.06 -13.46
CA GLY A 528 21.23 -17.53 -13.56
C GLY A 528 20.37 -18.06 -14.70
N VAL A 529 20.39 -19.39 -14.87
CA VAL A 529 19.51 -20.10 -15.81
C VAL A 529 18.32 -20.65 -15.06
N LEU A 530 17.12 -20.34 -15.54
CA LEU A 530 15.88 -20.80 -14.93
C LEU A 530 15.68 -22.31 -15.14
N LEU A 531 15.51 -23.03 -14.03
CA LEU A 531 15.27 -24.47 -13.93
C LEU A 531 14.06 -24.72 -13.03
N PRO A 532 12.83 -24.47 -13.51
CA PRO A 532 11.64 -24.56 -12.67
C PRO A 532 11.38 -26.02 -12.26
N THR A 533 11.10 -26.26 -10.99
CA THR A 533 10.72 -27.58 -10.46
C THR A 533 9.21 -27.59 -10.13
N PRO A 534 8.34 -27.84 -11.12
CA PRO A 534 6.90 -27.89 -10.88
C PRO A 534 6.53 -29.07 -9.98
N ASP A 535 5.51 -28.91 -9.15
CA ASP A 535 4.95 -30.03 -8.38
C ASP A 535 4.18 -31.02 -9.29
N SER A 536 3.62 -32.06 -8.69
CA SER A 536 2.88 -33.10 -9.44
C SER A 536 1.62 -32.55 -10.13
N PHE A 537 0.94 -31.58 -9.52
CA PHE A 537 -0.27 -30.96 -10.06
C PHE A 537 0.06 -30.01 -11.22
N GLN A 538 1.06 -29.13 -11.03
CA GLN A 538 1.57 -28.23 -12.06
C GLN A 538 2.13 -29.02 -13.26
N SER A 539 2.86 -30.11 -13.00
CA SER A 539 3.35 -31.02 -14.03
C SER A 539 2.21 -31.68 -14.81
N LEU A 540 1.14 -32.10 -14.12
CA LEU A 540 -0.04 -32.64 -14.77
C LEU A 540 -0.73 -31.59 -15.64
N ARG A 541 -0.94 -30.37 -15.11
CA ARG A 541 -1.52 -29.24 -15.86
C ARG A 541 -0.73 -28.93 -17.13
N LEU A 542 0.60 -28.91 -17.05
CA LEU A 542 1.48 -28.70 -18.21
C LEU A 542 1.30 -29.80 -19.27
N LYS A 543 1.33 -31.08 -18.86
CA LYS A 543 1.12 -32.21 -19.79
C LYS A 543 -0.26 -32.17 -20.44
N VAL A 544 -1.29 -31.79 -19.69
CA VAL A 544 -2.66 -31.63 -20.21
C VAL A 544 -2.75 -30.46 -21.19
N ALA A 545 -2.08 -29.33 -20.90
CA ALA A 545 -1.99 -28.20 -21.82
C ALA A 545 -1.22 -28.58 -23.11
N GLU A 546 -0.14 -29.35 -23.01
CA GLU A 546 0.59 -29.85 -24.17
C GLU A 546 -0.26 -30.81 -25.02
N ALA A 547 -1.02 -31.72 -24.39
CA ALA A 547 -1.95 -32.59 -25.09
C ALA A 547 -3.07 -31.81 -25.81
N SER A 548 -3.47 -30.65 -25.28
CA SER A 548 -4.51 -29.81 -25.88
C SER A 548 -4.12 -29.22 -27.25
N LYS A 549 -2.81 -29.08 -27.54
CA LYS A 549 -2.34 -28.61 -28.86
C LYS A 549 -2.82 -29.48 -30.02
N LEU A 550 -3.09 -30.76 -29.75
CA LEU A 550 -3.55 -31.74 -30.73
C LEU A 550 -5.07 -31.96 -30.66
N ASN A 551 -5.78 -31.31 -29.74
CA ASN A 551 -7.21 -31.54 -29.51
C ASN A 551 -7.96 -30.22 -29.22
N PRO A 552 -8.63 -29.63 -30.22
CA PRO A 552 -9.37 -28.37 -30.08
C PRO A 552 -10.49 -28.40 -29.03
N LEU A 553 -11.14 -29.56 -28.82
CA LEU A 553 -12.18 -29.71 -27.79
C LEU A 553 -11.57 -29.63 -26.39
N LEU A 554 -10.42 -30.29 -26.18
CA LEU A 554 -9.68 -30.21 -24.93
C LEU A 554 -9.17 -28.79 -24.68
N ALA A 555 -8.61 -28.13 -25.70
CA ALA A 555 -8.16 -26.74 -25.60
C ALA A 555 -9.32 -25.79 -25.21
N GLY A 556 -10.48 -25.91 -25.88
CA GLY A 556 -11.67 -25.13 -25.54
C GLY A 556 -12.18 -25.39 -24.12
N ALA A 557 -12.16 -26.65 -23.66
CA ALA A 557 -12.57 -27.01 -22.30
C ALA A 557 -11.61 -26.45 -21.24
N LEU A 558 -10.29 -26.55 -21.46
CA LEU A 558 -9.27 -26.03 -20.55
C LEU A 558 -9.30 -24.51 -20.48
N ALA A 559 -9.35 -23.82 -21.63
CA ALA A 559 -9.52 -22.38 -21.68
C ALA A 559 -10.77 -21.96 -20.91
N LYS A 560 -11.90 -22.65 -21.14
CA LYS A 560 -13.15 -22.39 -20.43
C LYS A 560 -13.00 -22.55 -18.91
N ALA A 561 -12.41 -23.64 -18.46
CA ALA A 561 -12.22 -23.96 -17.03
C ALA A 561 -11.26 -22.98 -16.33
N ALA A 562 -10.20 -22.56 -17.01
CA ALA A 562 -9.21 -21.62 -16.47
C ALA A 562 -9.65 -20.15 -16.53
N GLY A 563 -10.86 -19.84 -17.01
CA GLY A 563 -11.26 -18.44 -17.19
C GLY A 563 -10.51 -17.72 -18.31
N LEU A 564 -9.78 -18.44 -19.18
CA LEU A 564 -8.98 -17.87 -20.27
C LEU A 564 -9.75 -17.83 -21.59
N ASN A 565 -9.30 -17.01 -22.54
CA ASN A 565 -9.80 -17.03 -23.92
C ASN A 565 -9.30 -18.29 -24.65
N ALA A 566 -10.08 -18.81 -25.61
CA ALA A 566 -9.74 -20.01 -26.37
C ALA A 566 -8.53 -19.87 -27.31
N GLU A 567 -8.13 -18.64 -27.62
CA GLU A 567 -6.98 -18.32 -28.49
C GLU A 567 -5.65 -18.19 -27.73
N VAL A 568 -5.68 -18.24 -26.40
CA VAL A 568 -4.47 -18.17 -25.55
C VAL A 568 -3.59 -19.39 -25.80
N ASP A 569 -2.26 -19.20 -25.88
CA ASP A 569 -1.32 -20.32 -25.83
C ASP A 569 -1.38 -20.97 -24.44
N LEU A 570 -2.20 -22.02 -24.33
CA LEU A 570 -2.43 -22.73 -23.07
C LEU A 570 -1.14 -23.33 -22.49
N VAL A 571 -0.13 -23.63 -23.31
CA VAL A 571 1.15 -24.15 -22.81
C VAL A 571 1.98 -23.02 -22.21
N ALA A 572 2.10 -21.89 -22.88
CA ALA A 572 2.77 -20.72 -22.32
C ALA A 572 2.06 -20.24 -21.04
N ALA A 573 0.73 -20.16 -21.06
CA ALA A 573 -0.07 -19.81 -19.90
C ALA A 573 0.13 -20.81 -18.74
N ALA A 574 0.14 -22.12 -19.00
CA ALA A 574 0.39 -23.12 -17.95
C ALA A 574 1.81 -23.06 -17.38
N ARG A 575 2.82 -22.71 -18.19
CA ARG A 575 4.22 -22.51 -17.74
C ARG A 575 4.35 -21.26 -16.88
N ALA A 576 3.82 -20.14 -17.35
CA ALA A 576 3.81 -18.89 -16.61
C ALA A 576 3.06 -19.05 -15.28
N ALA A 577 1.86 -19.67 -15.31
CA ALA A 577 1.09 -19.93 -14.11
C ALA A 577 1.84 -20.80 -13.10
N ALA A 578 2.53 -21.85 -13.53
CA ALA A 578 3.32 -22.70 -12.61
C ALA A 578 4.44 -21.93 -11.91
N VAL A 579 5.12 -21.03 -12.64
CA VAL A 579 6.18 -20.19 -12.05
C VAL A 579 5.59 -19.16 -11.08
N ILE A 580 4.54 -18.45 -11.48
CA ILE A 580 3.89 -17.42 -10.66
C ILE A 580 3.32 -18.04 -9.39
N GLU A 581 2.59 -19.16 -9.49
CA GLU A 581 2.02 -19.84 -8.32
C GLU A 581 3.09 -20.31 -7.33
N THR A 582 4.20 -20.90 -7.81
CA THR A 582 5.29 -21.31 -6.93
C THR A 582 6.01 -20.11 -6.32
N LEU A 583 6.11 -19.01 -7.05
CA LEU A 583 6.73 -17.79 -6.57
C LEU A 583 5.87 -17.13 -5.48
N ASP A 584 4.56 -17.03 -5.70
CA ASP A 584 3.58 -16.57 -4.73
C ASP A 584 3.54 -17.47 -3.49
N GLU A 585 3.57 -18.80 -3.68
CA GLU A 585 3.66 -19.76 -2.56
C GLU A 585 4.87 -19.46 -1.68
N VAL A 586 6.06 -19.27 -2.28
CA VAL A 586 7.28 -18.98 -1.52
C VAL A 586 7.22 -17.62 -0.82
N ALA A 587 6.80 -16.57 -1.54
CA ALA A 587 6.73 -15.21 -1.01
C ALA A 587 5.68 -15.07 0.11
N TYR A 588 4.44 -15.52 -0.14
CA TYR A 588 3.35 -15.42 0.82
C TYR A 588 3.49 -16.40 1.99
N ALA A 589 4.10 -17.58 1.79
CA ALA A 589 4.44 -18.43 2.93
C ALA A 589 5.51 -17.77 3.82
N ALA A 590 6.48 -17.06 3.24
CA ALA A 590 7.49 -16.34 4.03
C ALA A 590 6.88 -15.19 4.85
N SER A 591 6.04 -14.35 4.23
CA SER A 591 5.37 -13.24 4.93
C SER A 591 4.33 -13.73 5.94
N GLY A 592 3.53 -14.75 5.61
CA GLY A 592 2.58 -15.37 6.54
C GLY A 592 3.27 -15.97 7.77
N ASN A 593 4.35 -16.73 7.58
CA ASN A 593 5.13 -17.28 8.69
C ASN A 593 5.78 -16.18 9.56
N PHE A 594 6.13 -15.04 8.97
CA PHE A 594 6.60 -13.87 9.72
C PHE A 594 5.51 -13.33 10.64
N VAL A 595 4.29 -13.10 10.12
CA VAL A 595 3.16 -12.60 10.91
C VAL A 595 2.90 -13.54 12.09
N ASP A 596 2.79 -14.84 11.82
CA ASP A 596 2.56 -15.85 12.84
C ASP A 596 3.65 -15.84 13.93
N ALA A 597 4.93 -15.79 13.53
CA ALA A 597 6.04 -15.80 14.48
C ALA A 597 6.10 -14.53 15.34
N ARG A 598 5.89 -13.37 14.72
CA ARG A 598 5.84 -12.09 15.42
C ARG A 598 4.72 -12.07 16.45
N ASP A 599 3.52 -12.52 16.05
CA ASP A 599 2.35 -12.52 16.90
C ASP A 599 2.53 -13.56 18.03
N ALA A 600 3.06 -14.74 17.72
CA ALA A 600 3.41 -15.74 18.71
C ALA A 600 4.39 -15.21 19.76
N ILE A 601 5.45 -14.48 19.38
CA ILE A 601 6.43 -13.90 20.33
C ILE A 601 5.79 -12.79 21.18
N ARG A 602 4.91 -11.97 20.60
CA ARG A 602 4.29 -10.83 21.29
C ARG A 602 3.06 -11.17 22.13
N ALA A 603 2.47 -12.36 21.96
CA ALA A 603 1.19 -12.71 22.60
C ALA A 603 1.24 -12.84 24.15
N GLY A 604 2.41 -12.77 24.78
CA GLY A 604 2.57 -12.93 26.24
C GLY A 604 2.60 -14.40 26.69
N PRO A 605 2.45 -14.75 27.98
CA PRO A 605 2.61 -16.14 28.43
C PRO A 605 1.58 -17.10 27.81
N LEU A 606 2.00 -18.27 27.31
CA LEU A 606 1.10 -19.26 26.68
C LEU A 606 -0.08 -19.65 27.58
N ALA A 607 0.15 -19.77 28.89
CA ALA A 607 -0.88 -20.11 29.87
C ALA A 607 -2.02 -19.08 29.96
N GLN A 608 -1.79 -17.84 29.51
CA GLN A 608 -2.80 -16.76 29.54
C GLN A 608 -3.58 -16.65 28.22
N LEU A 609 -3.15 -17.31 27.15
CA LEU A 609 -3.77 -17.19 25.83
C LEU A 609 -5.18 -17.79 25.80
N LYS A 610 -5.41 -18.89 26.52
CA LYS A 610 -6.75 -19.46 26.66
C LYS A 610 -7.75 -18.45 27.22
N ASN A 611 -7.33 -17.63 28.18
CA ASN A 611 -8.18 -16.59 28.78
C ASN A 611 -8.41 -15.40 27.83
N ARG A 612 -7.62 -15.29 26.76
CA ARG A 612 -7.75 -14.29 25.69
C ARG A 612 -8.54 -14.81 24.48
N GLY A 613 -9.10 -16.01 24.57
CA GLY A 613 -9.97 -16.58 23.54
C GLY A 613 -9.25 -17.34 22.42
N TYR A 614 -7.97 -17.68 22.59
CA TYR A 614 -7.24 -18.51 21.63
C TYR A 614 -7.57 -20.00 21.81
N GLU A 615 -7.70 -20.72 20.70
CA GLU A 615 -7.98 -22.15 20.66
C GLU A 615 -6.72 -22.99 20.98
N ALA A 616 -6.92 -24.25 21.38
CA ALA A 616 -5.82 -25.12 21.79
C ALA A 616 -4.78 -25.35 20.67
N GLU A 617 -5.23 -25.46 19.43
CA GLU A 617 -4.37 -25.62 18.25
C GLU A 617 -3.52 -24.37 17.98
N GLU A 618 -4.11 -23.18 18.16
CA GLU A 618 -3.39 -21.90 18.01
C GLU A 618 -2.32 -21.73 19.10
N ILE A 619 -2.64 -22.11 20.33
CA ILE A 619 -1.70 -22.08 21.45
C ILE A 619 -0.53 -23.05 21.19
N ALA A 620 -0.81 -24.25 20.67
CA ALA A 620 0.23 -25.21 20.30
C ALA A 620 1.14 -24.65 19.20
N ARG A 621 0.55 -24.07 18.14
CA ARG A 621 1.28 -23.40 17.06
C ARG A 621 2.16 -22.26 17.57
N PHE A 622 1.67 -21.45 18.51
CA PHE A 622 2.49 -20.40 19.15
C PHE A 622 3.67 -20.98 19.93
N GLY A 623 3.47 -22.11 20.61
CA GLY A 623 4.55 -22.85 21.26
C GLY A 623 5.64 -23.28 20.28
N GLU A 624 5.27 -23.87 19.16
CA GLU A 624 6.21 -24.29 18.11
C GLU A 624 6.97 -23.11 17.50
N LEU A 625 6.28 -22.00 17.24
CA LEU A 625 6.89 -20.79 16.69
C LEU A 625 7.88 -20.15 17.65
N ARG A 626 7.56 -20.11 18.95
CA ARG A 626 8.50 -19.66 19.99
C ARG A 626 9.70 -20.57 20.12
N GLN A 627 9.51 -21.88 20.00
CA GLN A 627 10.62 -22.83 20.02
C GLN A 627 11.53 -22.65 18.80
N ARG A 628 10.95 -22.42 17.62
CA ARG A 628 11.70 -22.12 16.39
C ARG A 628 12.54 -20.85 16.52
N HIS A 629 12.01 -19.84 17.22
CA HIS A 629 12.65 -18.54 17.46
C HIS A 629 13.04 -18.37 18.93
N ALA A 630 13.58 -19.42 19.57
CA ALA A 630 13.80 -19.44 21.02
C ALA A 630 14.71 -18.32 21.52
N ASP A 631 15.79 -18.02 20.80
CA ASP A 631 16.71 -16.93 21.13
C ASP A 631 16.01 -15.57 21.11
N LEU A 632 15.28 -15.26 20.02
CA LEU A 632 14.53 -14.02 19.87
C LEU A 632 13.44 -13.89 20.95
N HIS A 633 12.71 -14.97 21.22
CA HIS A 633 11.69 -14.99 22.27
C HIS A 633 12.30 -14.73 23.65
N GLN A 634 13.43 -15.37 23.96
CA GLN A 634 14.13 -15.17 25.23
C GLN A 634 14.64 -13.73 25.38
N ARG A 635 15.32 -13.18 24.36
CA ARG A 635 15.79 -11.79 24.36
C ARG A 635 14.63 -10.80 24.48
N TRP A 636 13.50 -11.08 23.85
CA TRP A 636 12.27 -10.29 23.96
C TRP A 636 11.69 -10.32 25.38
N GLU A 637 11.53 -11.50 26.00
CA GLU A 637 11.03 -11.63 27.37
C GLU A 637 11.95 -10.93 28.38
N GLN A 638 13.26 -10.98 28.13
CA GLN A 638 14.29 -10.31 28.94
C GLN A 638 14.42 -8.82 28.66
N ARG A 639 13.63 -8.26 27.72
CA ARG A 639 13.69 -6.85 27.27
C ARG A 639 15.08 -6.43 26.79
N GLN A 640 15.84 -7.37 26.23
CA GLN A 640 17.17 -7.12 25.65
C GLN A 640 17.11 -6.62 24.20
N ILE A 641 15.95 -6.77 23.56
CA ILE A 641 15.70 -6.24 22.22
C ILE A 641 14.46 -5.35 22.23
N SER A 642 14.53 -4.28 21.45
CA SER A 642 13.42 -3.40 21.12
C SER A 642 12.42 -4.10 20.18
N PRO A 643 11.18 -3.59 20.09
CA PRO A 643 10.22 -4.04 19.09
C PRO A 643 10.73 -3.92 17.65
N ARG A 644 11.56 -2.89 17.38
CA ARG A 644 12.20 -2.70 16.07
C ARG A 644 13.21 -3.81 15.77
N GLU A 645 14.09 -4.13 16.71
CA GLU A 645 15.10 -5.20 16.53
C GLU A 645 14.42 -6.56 16.32
N LEU A 646 13.41 -6.89 17.15
CA LEU A 646 12.62 -8.12 16.95
C LEU A 646 12.03 -8.20 15.53
N ARG A 647 11.44 -7.09 15.05
CA ARG A 647 10.87 -7.01 13.70
C ARG A 647 11.94 -7.23 12.63
N GLN A 648 13.09 -6.55 12.73
CA GLN A 648 14.16 -6.64 11.75
C GLN A 648 14.75 -8.04 11.68
N GLU A 649 15.04 -8.67 12.82
CA GLU A 649 15.60 -10.01 12.86
C GLU A 649 14.63 -11.06 12.29
N LEU A 650 13.32 -10.93 12.57
CA LEU A 650 12.29 -11.80 11.97
C LEU A 650 12.15 -11.56 10.46
N VAL A 651 12.08 -10.30 10.01
CA VAL A 651 12.00 -9.96 8.57
C VAL A 651 13.19 -10.56 7.82
N GLU A 652 14.40 -10.34 8.31
CA GLU A 652 15.63 -10.85 7.71
C GLU A 652 15.66 -12.39 7.69
N HIS A 653 15.21 -13.05 8.77
CA HIS A 653 15.08 -14.51 8.81
C HIS A 653 14.16 -15.03 7.70
N TYR A 654 12.98 -14.42 7.54
CA TYR A 654 11.99 -14.89 6.56
C TYR A 654 12.30 -14.48 5.12
N ILE A 655 13.01 -13.37 4.90
CA ILE A 655 13.65 -13.06 3.61
C ILE A 655 14.64 -14.17 3.24
N ARG A 656 15.57 -14.53 4.13
CA ARG A 656 16.53 -15.61 3.85
C ARG A 656 15.83 -16.92 3.55
N LYS A 657 14.80 -17.29 4.32
CA LYS A 657 13.99 -18.49 4.07
C LYS A 657 13.33 -18.45 2.69
N GLY A 658 12.75 -17.31 2.31
CA GLY A 658 12.16 -17.09 0.98
C GLY A 658 13.19 -17.24 -0.14
N ARG A 659 14.36 -16.61 -0.02
CA ARG A 659 15.47 -16.74 -0.99
C ARG A 659 15.91 -18.19 -1.18
N THR A 660 16.10 -18.92 -0.09
CA THR A 660 16.40 -20.36 -0.15
C THR A 660 15.29 -21.14 -0.87
N GLY A 661 14.02 -20.78 -0.66
CA GLY A 661 12.89 -21.37 -1.39
C GLY A 661 12.97 -21.09 -2.89
N ILE A 662 13.31 -19.86 -3.29
CA ILE A 662 13.52 -19.50 -4.70
C ILE A 662 14.63 -20.33 -5.33
N ASP A 663 15.79 -20.38 -4.69
CA ASP A 663 16.95 -21.12 -5.16
C ASP A 663 16.63 -22.61 -5.39
N GLN A 664 15.95 -23.23 -4.42
CA GLN A 664 15.55 -24.63 -4.49
C GLN A 664 14.54 -24.90 -5.61
N ARG A 665 13.58 -24.00 -5.82
CA ARG A 665 12.46 -24.21 -6.75
C ARG A 665 12.74 -23.77 -8.18
N PHE A 666 13.71 -22.89 -8.39
CA PHE A 666 13.94 -22.26 -9.69
C PHE A 666 15.37 -22.32 -10.22
N PHE A 667 16.39 -22.52 -9.36
CA PHE A 667 17.80 -22.38 -9.79
C PHE A 667 18.68 -23.57 -9.41
N GLY A 668 18.12 -24.61 -8.79
CA GLY A 668 18.83 -25.87 -8.51
C GLY A 668 20.00 -25.74 -7.52
N ILE A 669 20.06 -24.64 -6.77
CA ILE A 669 21.09 -24.41 -5.76
C ILE A 669 20.62 -25.10 -4.47
N SER A 670 21.32 -26.17 -4.06
CA SER A 670 21.08 -26.77 -2.76
C SER A 670 21.57 -25.83 -1.65
N PRO A 671 20.82 -25.68 -0.54
CA PRO A 671 21.25 -24.84 0.57
C PRO A 671 22.60 -25.33 1.09
N LYS A 672 23.57 -24.41 1.22
CA LYS A 672 24.82 -24.68 1.94
C LYS A 672 24.59 -24.62 3.44
#